data_AF-A0A835TU44-F1
#
_entry.id   AF-A0A835TU44-F1
#
_cell.length_a   1.000
_cell.length_b   1.000
_cell.length_c   1.000
_cell.angle_alpha   90.00
_cell.angle_beta   90.00
_cell.angle_gamma   90.00
#
_symmetry.space_group_name_H-M   'P 1'
#
loop_
_entity.id
_entity.type
_entity.pdbx_description
1 polymer ?
#
loop_
_entity_poly.entity_id
_entity_poly.type
_entity_poly.pdbx_seq_one_letter_code
_entity_poly.pdbx_strand_id
1 'polypeptide(L)'
;QGRSSIKGAESGSRAITDLEGTVCDQRLLHPSPGTRPLLKHETRTLHCAVLRDTLCFAAPQKPSVRWCTISSAEEKKCNNLRDHMQQENFAFSCLQKASYLDCIKAISNSEADAISLDGGQVFEAGLAPYKLKPIAAEVYEHSEGTTTSYYAVAVVKKGTGFSIDELQGKTSCHTGLGRSAGWVIPIGMLIHRGDIEWDGKDSGSIEQAVANFFSASCVPGVTNEPKLYRQCKGDAKTKMSRTGPYSGYSGAFHCLKDGKGDVAFVKHTTVQENAPAEKDEYELLCLDGTRQPVDNYKACHWARVPAHAVVARDDSKVNDIWNFLSKAQEKYGVGTTSSFHLFGPPGKKDPGLKDLLFKDSAVQLKQIPSLMDAQLYLGFEYYSAVQSLQKDSLTPTRRGSKIQWCAIGRDEKKKCDVWSVMSNGDVECVVAEDTKECITKIMKGEADAISLDGGFVYTAGMCGLVPVMAESYEDNHCQSEEEPATYFAVAVVKKSDKDISWNNLQGKKSCHTAVGRTAGWNIPMGLIHNRTGNCNFDEYFSQGCAPGSPPTSRLCQLCKGSGGVPPENCVASSHEQYYGYTGALRCLVEKGDVAFIKHSIVEENTDGKNTESWAKNLKMDQFELLCTDGQRANVMDYRRCNLAKVPTHAVMARPEKAQQVRDMLESQERLFGSQGTRKDDFNMFAYESKDLLFKDRTKCLIKLRDGMSYKEFLGDKYYASLASLNTCNPSDLLQPHLEALRRELHGPAVLSVLVALIAVVITFLIWRFLQGRRSSRKAVLLLGLCDAGKTLLFARLLSGRYRDTQTSITDSSAVYRVSQDKSTNVTLIDLPGHESLRLQFLERFKAAARAIVFVVDSVAFQREVKDVAEFLYQVLVDSTVLRNAPALLIACNKQDVTMAKSAKLIQQQLEKELNTLRVTRSAAPTSLDGSATGGPAQLGKKGKDFEFSQLPMKVEFVECSARGCKGEEGEADLEALEKWLVKVA
;
A
#
# COMPACT_ATOMS: atom_id res chain seq x y z
N GLN A 1 72.83 12.74 44.30
CA GLN A 1 72.53 14.20 44.41
C GLN A 1 71.03 14.31 44.14
N GLY A 2 70.13 14.83 44.98
CA GLY A 2 70.14 16.06 45.79
C GLY A 2 69.62 17.22 44.92
N ARG A 3 68.65 18.09 45.29
CA ARG A 3 67.92 18.45 46.54
C ARG A 3 66.57 19.12 46.16
N SER A 4 65.55 19.37 47.01
CA SER A 4 65.04 18.73 48.25
C SER A 4 63.79 19.50 48.81
N SER A 5 62.82 18.77 49.39
CA SER A 5 61.78 19.27 50.35
C SER A 5 60.59 20.07 49.78
N ILE A 6 59.40 20.15 50.41
CA ILE A 6 58.84 19.75 51.75
C ILE A 6 57.41 19.19 51.50
N LYS A 7 56.81 18.14 52.10
CA LYS A 7 57.07 17.19 53.21
C LYS A 7 56.70 17.59 54.68
N GLY A 8 55.41 17.73 54.99
CA GLY A 8 54.87 17.70 56.37
C GLY A 8 53.37 17.37 56.42
N ALA A 9 52.84 16.57 57.36
CA ALA A 9 53.52 15.75 58.38
C ALA A 9 52.67 14.51 58.78
N GLU A 10 53.32 13.46 59.25
CA GLU A 10 52.72 12.23 59.81
C GLU A 10 52.73 12.27 61.34
N SER A 11 51.88 11.49 62.01
CA SER A 11 52.29 10.52 63.08
C SER A 11 51.07 9.95 63.83
N GLY A 12 51.24 8.78 64.46
CA GLY A 12 50.26 8.18 65.37
C GLY A 12 49.97 6.71 65.06
N SER A 13 50.13 5.82 66.03
CA SER A 13 49.79 4.39 65.93
C SER A 13 49.24 3.90 67.27
N ARG A 14 48.53 2.75 67.26
CA ARG A 14 47.98 2.00 68.41
C ARG A 14 46.73 2.65 69.07
N ALA A 15 45.76 1.89 69.61
CA ALA A 15 45.52 0.43 69.57
C ALA A 15 44.13 0.04 70.16
N ILE A 16 43.62 -1.17 69.79
CA ILE A 16 42.78 -2.11 70.61
C ILE A 16 41.35 -1.63 71.00
N THR A 17 40.25 -2.42 71.09
CA THR A 17 39.94 -3.88 71.14
C THR A 17 38.87 -4.34 70.11
N ASP A 18 39.01 -5.56 69.55
CA ASP A 18 38.20 -6.81 69.73
C ASP A 18 36.65 -6.76 69.92
N LEU A 19 35.78 -7.71 69.52
CA LEU A 19 35.84 -9.10 68.95
C LEU A 19 34.82 -9.26 67.78
N GLU A 20 35.10 -9.98 66.68
CA GLU A 20 34.84 -11.42 66.35
C GLU A 20 33.38 -11.97 66.39
N GLY A 21 33.01 -12.80 65.39
CA GLY A 21 31.73 -13.55 65.34
C GLY A 21 31.45 -14.33 64.03
N THR A 22 31.08 -15.62 64.13
CA THR A 22 31.18 -16.65 63.05
C THR A 22 30.19 -17.83 63.29
N VAL A 23 29.75 -18.70 62.34
CA VAL A 23 29.76 -18.77 60.85
C VAL A 23 28.74 -19.84 60.34
N CYS A 24 28.36 -19.82 59.04
CA CYS A 24 27.74 -20.89 58.21
C CYS A 24 26.22 -21.29 58.34
N ASP A 25 25.52 -21.13 57.20
CA ASP A 25 24.89 -22.20 56.36
C ASP A 25 23.53 -22.88 56.69
N GLN A 26 22.91 -23.42 55.61
CA GLN A 26 21.91 -24.49 55.46
C GLN A 26 20.37 -24.28 55.61
N ARG A 27 19.74 -24.09 54.44
CA ARG A 27 18.69 -24.94 53.80
C ARG A 27 17.44 -25.47 54.57
N LEU A 28 16.28 -25.14 53.96
CA LEU A 28 15.17 -26.03 53.52
C LEU A 28 13.95 -26.39 54.41
N LEU A 29 12.80 -26.41 53.70
CA LEU A 29 11.56 -27.23 53.83
C LEU A 29 10.33 -26.73 54.63
N HIS A 30 9.16 -27.05 54.03
CA HIS A 30 7.78 -26.84 54.50
C HIS A 30 7.40 -27.78 55.68
N PRO A 31 6.31 -27.51 56.44
CA PRO A 31 4.98 -28.01 56.03
C PRO A 31 3.74 -27.17 56.44
N SER A 32 2.57 -27.60 55.97
CA SER A 32 1.20 -27.33 56.50
C SER A 32 0.72 -28.58 57.30
N PRO A 33 -0.52 -28.73 57.84
CA PRO A 33 -1.72 -27.89 57.80
C PRO A 33 -2.38 -27.62 59.18
N GLY A 34 -3.56 -26.97 59.21
CA GLY A 34 -4.21 -26.49 60.43
C GLY A 34 -5.42 -27.29 60.95
N THR A 35 -6.18 -26.68 61.88
CA THR A 35 -7.42 -27.21 62.49
C THR A 35 -8.35 -26.07 62.97
N ARG A 36 -9.64 -26.38 63.21
CA ARG A 36 -10.66 -25.46 63.79
C ARG A 36 -11.00 -25.86 65.24
N PRO A 37 -11.59 -24.94 66.04
CA PRO A 37 -13.04 -25.02 66.34
C PRO A 37 -13.74 -23.65 66.10
N LEU A 38 -15.07 -23.46 65.94
CA LEU A 38 -16.26 -23.90 66.70
C LEU A 38 -16.22 -23.37 68.16
N LEU A 39 -17.24 -22.77 68.77
CA LEU A 39 -18.69 -22.60 68.56
C LEU A 39 -19.09 -21.12 68.89
N LYS A 40 -20.34 -20.60 68.86
CA LYS A 40 -21.67 -20.80 68.21
C LYS A 40 -22.69 -20.03 69.10
N HIS A 41 -23.89 -19.69 68.60
CA HIS A 41 -25.05 -19.09 69.35
C HIS A 41 -24.89 -17.62 69.81
N GLU A 42 -25.94 -16.77 69.87
CA GLU A 42 -27.17 -16.72 69.05
C GLU A 42 -27.84 -15.33 69.08
N THR A 43 -28.66 -15.04 68.08
CA THR A 43 -29.58 -13.89 67.86
C THR A 43 -29.81 -12.85 68.99
N ARG A 44 -29.71 -11.55 68.64
CA ARG A 44 -30.86 -10.63 68.67
C ARG A 44 -30.64 -9.27 67.96
N THR A 45 -31.77 -8.67 67.58
CA THR A 45 -31.97 -7.25 67.18
C THR A 45 -31.37 -6.78 65.84
N LEU A 46 -32.23 -6.67 64.82
CA LEU A 46 -32.00 -5.77 63.68
C LEU A 46 -32.02 -4.31 64.14
N HIS A 47 -31.04 -3.50 63.72
CA HIS A 47 -31.21 -2.11 63.25
C HIS A 47 -30.00 -1.68 62.39
N CYS A 48 -30.16 -0.62 61.59
CA CYS A 48 -29.32 -0.32 60.43
C CYS A 48 -27.85 0.00 60.70
N ALA A 49 -26.93 -0.78 60.11
CA ALA A 49 -25.57 -0.35 59.72
C ALA A 49 -24.93 -1.36 58.75
N VAL A 50 -25.13 -1.19 57.42
CA VAL A 50 -24.53 -2.06 56.40
C VAL A 50 -24.03 -1.26 55.19
N LEU A 51 -22.75 -1.43 54.87
CA LEU A 51 -22.05 -1.09 53.62
C LEU A 51 -22.17 0.35 53.07
N ARG A 52 -21.07 1.11 53.18
CA ARG A 52 -20.30 1.44 51.97
C ARG A 52 -18.81 1.69 52.25
N ASP A 53 -18.04 0.61 52.37
CA ASP A 53 -16.59 0.69 52.22
C ASP A 53 -16.28 1.29 50.85
N THR A 54 -15.65 2.47 50.86
CA THR A 54 -15.41 3.22 49.64
C THR A 54 -14.07 2.77 49.05
N LEU A 55 -14.13 1.75 48.20
CA LEU A 55 -13.03 1.40 47.29
C LEU A 55 -12.69 2.63 46.45
N CYS A 56 -11.62 3.32 46.83
CA CYS A 56 -10.99 4.35 46.02
C CYS A 56 -10.41 3.70 44.76
N PHE A 57 -11.25 3.51 43.74
CA PHE A 57 -10.79 3.48 42.37
C PHE A 57 -10.10 4.83 42.09
N ALA A 58 -8.78 4.85 42.22
CA ALA A 58 -7.97 5.94 41.71
C ALA A 58 -8.32 6.10 40.23
N ALA A 59 -8.80 7.29 39.85
CA ALA A 59 -9.07 7.58 38.45
C ALA A 59 -7.77 7.34 37.65
N PRO A 60 -7.83 6.67 36.49
CA PRO A 60 -6.63 6.37 35.71
C PRO A 60 -5.88 7.67 35.43
N GLN A 61 -4.60 7.71 35.80
CA GLN A 61 -3.79 8.91 35.64
C GLN A 61 -3.80 9.33 34.16
N LYS A 62 -4.07 10.61 33.88
CA LYS A 62 -4.07 11.10 32.51
C LYS A 62 -2.65 10.95 31.93
N PRO A 63 -2.47 10.30 30.76
CA PRO A 63 -1.18 10.21 30.09
C PRO A 63 -0.60 11.61 29.87
N SER A 64 0.68 11.79 30.21
CA SER A 64 1.30 13.10 30.42
C SER A 64 2.54 13.32 29.56
N VAL A 65 2.44 14.26 28.62
CA VAL A 65 3.43 14.54 27.58
C VAL A 65 3.95 15.97 27.70
N ARG A 66 5.28 16.11 27.81
CA ARG A 66 6.00 17.38 27.81
C ARG A 66 6.75 17.56 26.49
N TRP A 67 6.27 18.47 25.64
CA TRP A 67 6.90 18.77 24.36
C TRP A 67 7.98 19.84 24.54
N CYS A 68 9.18 19.60 24.00
CA CYS A 68 10.27 20.57 24.06
C CYS A 68 10.26 21.48 22.83
N THR A 69 10.49 22.78 23.03
CA THR A 69 10.52 23.80 21.97
C THR A 69 11.83 24.58 22.01
N ILE A 70 12.28 25.08 20.86
CA ILE A 70 13.57 25.77 20.70
C ILE A 70 13.43 27.26 20.37
N SER A 71 12.21 27.80 20.33
CA SER A 71 11.95 29.22 20.12
C SER A 71 10.63 29.67 20.76
N SER A 72 10.49 30.97 21.03
CA SER A 72 9.25 31.55 21.59
C SER A 72 8.06 31.53 20.62
N ALA A 73 8.32 31.54 19.30
CA ALA A 73 7.29 31.36 18.27
C ALA A 73 6.75 29.92 18.27
N GLU A 74 7.63 28.93 18.42
CA GLU A 74 7.29 27.53 18.54
C GLU A 74 6.60 27.21 19.86
N GLU A 75 7.11 27.75 20.97
CA GLU A 75 6.47 27.67 22.29
C GLU A 75 5.04 28.22 22.24
N LYS A 76 4.81 29.34 21.55
CA LYS A 76 3.47 29.87 21.32
C LYS A 76 2.58 28.92 20.51
N LYS A 77 3.10 28.24 19.47
CA LYS A 77 2.36 27.20 18.73
C LYS A 77 2.07 25.98 19.62
N CYS A 78 2.99 25.58 20.48
CA CYS A 78 2.82 24.48 21.43
C CYS A 78 1.73 24.78 22.48
N ASN A 79 1.73 25.98 23.06
CA ASN A 79 0.70 26.41 24.00
C ASN A 79 -0.68 26.47 23.32
N ASN A 80 -0.75 26.96 22.08
CA ASN A 80 -1.99 26.88 21.29
C ASN A 80 -2.47 25.43 21.08
N LEU A 81 -1.55 24.49 20.77
CA LEU A 81 -1.89 23.06 20.64
C LEU A 81 -2.41 22.48 21.96
N ARG A 82 -1.76 22.79 23.09
CA ARG A 82 -2.23 22.41 24.43
C ARG A 82 -3.68 22.82 24.62
N ASP A 83 -3.98 24.08 24.36
CA ASP A 83 -5.27 24.68 24.69
C ASP A 83 -6.41 24.15 23.81
N HIS A 84 -6.12 23.75 22.57
CA HIS A 84 -7.04 22.99 21.72
C HIS A 84 -7.22 21.52 22.15
N MET A 85 -6.22 20.93 22.81
CA MET A 85 -6.25 19.54 23.27
C MET A 85 -6.74 19.35 24.73
N GLN A 86 -6.99 20.43 25.49
CA GLN A 86 -7.45 20.35 26.90
C GLN A 86 -8.76 19.56 27.11
N GLN A 87 -9.59 19.43 26.07
CA GLN A 87 -10.85 18.68 26.12
C GLN A 87 -10.65 17.15 26.03
N GLU A 88 -9.47 16.70 25.60
CA GLU A 88 -9.13 15.27 25.52
C GLU A 88 -8.61 14.73 26.87
N ASN A 89 -8.48 13.41 26.99
CA ASN A 89 -8.01 12.78 28.23
C ASN A 89 -6.47 12.76 28.39
N PHE A 90 -5.77 13.77 27.88
CA PHE A 90 -4.31 13.91 27.98
C PHE A 90 -3.93 15.09 28.88
N ALA A 91 -2.78 14.99 29.55
CA ALA A 91 -2.07 16.14 30.10
C ALA A 91 -0.95 16.52 29.12
N PHE A 92 -1.06 17.70 28.50
CA PHE A 92 -0.03 18.20 27.57
C PHE A 92 0.58 19.49 28.10
N SER A 93 1.87 19.67 27.90
CA SER A 93 2.63 20.83 28.38
C SER A 93 3.85 21.08 27.50
N CYS A 94 4.36 22.30 27.56
CA CYS A 94 5.41 22.81 26.69
C CYS A 94 6.60 23.28 27.53
N LEU A 95 7.82 23.04 27.04
CA LEU A 95 9.07 23.41 27.71
C LEU A 95 10.03 24.03 26.70
N GLN A 96 10.15 25.36 26.74
CA GLN A 96 11.14 26.04 25.90
C GLN A 96 12.57 25.86 26.44
N LYS A 97 13.51 25.55 25.54
CA LYS A 97 14.96 25.55 25.75
C LYS A 97 15.64 26.47 24.73
N ALA A 98 16.94 26.69 24.89
CA ALA A 98 17.72 27.58 24.02
C ALA A 98 18.18 26.91 22.70
N SER A 99 18.26 25.58 22.66
CA SER A 99 18.70 24.82 21.48
C SER A 99 18.06 23.42 21.44
N TYR A 100 18.10 22.78 20.27
CA TYR A 100 17.67 21.39 20.10
C TYR A 100 18.50 20.43 20.97
N LEU A 101 19.80 20.71 21.13
CA LEU A 101 20.69 19.92 21.97
C LEU A 101 20.33 20.02 23.46
N ASP A 102 19.83 21.18 23.91
CA ASP A 102 19.33 21.34 25.27
C ASP A 102 17.94 20.70 25.46
N CYS A 103 17.17 20.54 24.39
CA CYS A 103 15.99 19.67 24.37
C CYS A 103 16.36 18.18 24.42
N ILE A 104 17.39 17.73 23.68
CA ILE A 104 17.91 16.35 23.76
C ILE A 104 18.36 16.04 25.20
N LYS A 105 19.15 16.93 25.82
CA LYS A 105 19.52 16.82 27.25
C LYS A 105 18.28 16.78 28.16
N ALA A 106 17.31 17.69 27.96
CA ALA A 106 16.09 17.74 28.76
C ALA A 106 15.24 16.46 28.64
N ILE A 107 15.18 15.84 27.46
CA ILE A 107 14.50 14.55 27.27
C ILE A 107 15.30 13.43 27.94
N SER A 108 16.63 13.38 27.77
CA SER A 108 17.51 12.43 28.47
C SER A 108 17.39 12.52 30.00
N ASN A 109 17.32 13.74 30.54
CA ASN A 109 17.17 14.02 31.98
C ASN A 109 15.73 13.82 32.50
N SER A 110 14.78 13.43 31.65
CA SER A 110 13.36 13.35 32.00
C SER A 110 12.72 14.68 32.46
N GLU A 111 13.23 15.81 32.01
CA GLU A 111 12.61 17.15 32.13
C GLU A 111 11.53 17.39 31.06
N ALA A 112 11.78 16.90 29.84
CA ALA A 112 10.83 16.84 28.73
C ALA A 112 10.58 15.37 28.30
N ASP A 113 9.71 15.13 27.31
CA ASP A 113 9.40 13.80 26.80
C ASP A 113 9.61 13.63 25.29
N ALA A 114 9.38 14.68 24.48
CA ALA A 114 9.50 14.60 23.02
C ALA A 114 9.91 15.92 22.33
N ILE A 115 10.54 15.81 21.15
CA ILE A 115 10.82 16.89 20.19
C ILE A 115 10.95 16.33 18.76
N SER A 116 10.57 17.09 17.73
CA SER A 116 10.83 16.75 16.32
C SER A 116 12.21 17.25 15.88
N LEU A 117 13.02 16.38 15.28
CA LEU A 117 14.41 16.61 14.90
C LEU A 117 14.68 16.29 13.42
N ASP A 118 15.63 17.00 12.81
CA ASP A 118 16.21 16.64 11.50
C ASP A 118 17.08 15.36 11.61
N GLY A 119 17.40 14.72 10.48
CA GLY A 119 18.21 13.49 10.48
C GLY A 119 19.62 13.66 11.09
N GLY A 120 20.27 14.81 10.93
CA GLY A 120 21.55 15.10 11.60
C GLY A 120 21.38 15.21 13.11
N GLN A 121 20.30 15.82 13.58
CA GLN A 121 19.96 15.93 15.00
C GLN A 121 19.50 14.59 15.61
N VAL A 122 18.82 13.72 14.84
CA VAL A 122 18.45 12.35 15.26
C VAL A 122 19.70 11.50 15.51
N PHE A 123 20.77 11.68 14.71
CA PHE A 123 22.05 11.04 14.95
C PHE A 123 22.61 11.42 16.33
N GLU A 124 22.73 12.72 16.62
CA GLU A 124 23.24 13.23 17.89
C GLU A 124 22.37 12.80 19.09
N ALA A 125 21.05 12.76 18.90
CA ALA A 125 20.10 12.30 19.92
C ALA A 125 20.23 10.80 20.25
N GLY A 126 20.64 9.98 19.27
CA GLY A 126 20.87 8.54 19.46
C GLY A 126 22.21 8.16 20.11
N LEU A 127 23.19 9.06 20.12
CA LEU A 127 24.49 8.82 20.75
C LEU A 127 24.39 8.70 22.28
N ALA A 128 25.38 8.05 22.88
CA ALA A 128 25.60 8.15 24.32
C ALA A 128 26.02 9.60 24.70
N PRO A 129 25.55 10.15 25.83
CA PRO A 129 24.76 9.49 26.88
C PRO A 129 23.25 9.42 26.61
N TYR A 130 22.72 10.14 25.61
CA TYR A 130 21.29 10.43 25.46
C TYR A 130 20.44 9.23 25.02
N LYS A 131 20.92 8.44 24.04
CA LYS A 131 20.29 7.20 23.54
C LYS A 131 18.79 7.31 23.23
N LEU A 132 18.36 8.44 22.67
CA LEU A 132 16.96 8.66 22.28
C LEU A 132 16.63 7.89 21.01
N LYS A 133 15.39 7.39 20.91
CA LYS A 133 14.87 6.69 19.72
C LYS A 133 13.89 7.58 18.93
N PRO A 134 13.87 7.49 17.59
CA PRO A 134 12.82 8.10 16.77
C PRO A 134 11.55 7.26 16.84
N ILE A 135 10.43 7.86 17.25
CA ILE A 135 9.15 7.17 17.53
C ILE A 135 8.01 7.52 16.56
N ALA A 136 8.11 8.65 15.86
CA ALA A 136 7.21 9.01 14.77
C ALA A 136 7.96 9.81 13.69
N ALA A 137 7.79 9.46 12.42
CA ALA A 137 8.35 10.16 11.27
C ALA A 137 7.32 11.15 10.69
N GLU A 138 7.78 12.33 10.28
CA GLU A 138 7.02 13.16 9.34
C GLU A 138 6.86 12.45 7.99
N VAL A 139 5.76 12.72 7.31
CA VAL A 139 5.49 12.23 5.96
C VAL A 139 5.22 13.42 5.06
N TYR A 140 5.86 13.43 3.88
CA TYR A 140 5.69 14.46 2.86
C TYR A 140 4.94 13.89 1.66
N GLU A 141 4.17 14.74 0.98
CA GLU A 141 3.44 14.39 -0.24
C GLU A 141 4.24 14.79 -1.49
N HIS A 142 4.31 13.89 -2.47
CA HIS A 142 5.00 14.03 -3.74
C HIS A 142 4.11 13.51 -4.88
N SER A 143 4.50 13.74 -6.14
CA SER A 143 3.74 13.32 -7.33
C SER A 143 3.54 11.80 -7.47
N GLU A 144 4.36 10.98 -6.80
CA GLU A 144 4.20 9.52 -6.74
C GLU A 144 3.42 9.02 -5.51
N GLY A 145 3.04 9.91 -4.58
CA GLY A 145 2.37 9.58 -3.32
C GLY A 145 3.09 10.11 -2.08
N THR A 146 2.87 9.46 -0.92
CA THR A 146 3.35 9.92 0.39
C THR A 146 4.60 9.18 0.86
N THR A 147 5.61 9.90 1.37
CA THR A 147 6.95 9.36 1.66
C THR A 147 7.52 9.87 2.99
N THR A 148 8.16 8.99 3.77
CA THR A 148 8.94 9.30 4.98
C THR A 148 10.42 9.59 4.69
N SER A 149 10.79 9.88 3.44
CA SER A 149 12.20 10.00 3.01
C SER A 149 12.33 10.69 1.65
N TYR A 150 13.49 11.27 1.36
CA TYR A 150 13.85 11.79 0.05
C TYR A 150 15.29 11.42 -0.32
N TYR A 151 15.55 11.14 -1.59
CA TYR A 151 16.90 10.86 -2.08
C TYR A 151 17.71 12.15 -2.21
N ALA A 152 18.95 12.12 -1.69
CA ALA A 152 19.99 13.12 -1.92
C ALA A 152 20.78 12.77 -3.19
N VAL A 153 20.97 13.75 -4.07
CA VAL A 153 21.61 13.56 -5.38
C VAL A 153 22.59 14.68 -5.68
N ALA A 154 23.64 14.36 -6.41
CA ALA A 154 24.51 15.32 -7.08
C ALA A 154 24.02 15.52 -8.52
N VAL A 155 23.53 16.72 -8.84
CA VAL A 155 23.07 17.09 -10.19
C VAL A 155 24.18 17.84 -10.91
N VAL A 156 24.44 17.46 -12.16
CA VAL A 156 25.40 18.11 -13.05
C VAL A 156 24.71 18.51 -14.36
N LYS A 157 25.31 19.42 -15.12
CA LYS A 157 24.87 19.70 -16.49
C LYS A 157 25.36 18.61 -17.44
N LYS A 158 24.53 18.26 -18.42
CA LYS A 158 24.83 17.28 -19.47
C LYS A 158 25.99 17.75 -20.36
N GLY A 159 26.76 16.80 -20.88
CA GLY A 159 27.93 17.11 -21.73
C GLY A 159 29.16 17.65 -20.99
N THR A 160 29.13 17.77 -19.67
CA THR A 160 30.31 18.17 -18.85
C THR A 160 31.34 17.05 -18.66
N GLY A 161 31.01 15.81 -19.02
CA GLY A 161 31.92 14.66 -19.10
C GLY A 161 32.32 13.99 -17.77
N PHE A 162 32.59 14.78 -16.72
CA PHE A 162 33.31 14.31 -15.53
C PHE A 162 32.56 13.28 -14.65
N SER A 163 33.28 12.36 -14.00
CA SER A 163 32.77 11.40 -12.99
C SER A 163 32.74 11.97 -11.56
N ILE A 164 32.29 11.17 -10.58
CA ILE A 164 32.39 11.52 -9.14
C ILE A 164 33.84 11.68 -8.68
N ASP A 165 34.74 10.86 -9.22
CA ASP A 165 36.16 10.78 -8.87
C ASP A 165 36.95 12.00 -9.40
N GLU A 166 36.36 12.71 -10.38
CA GLU A 166 36.88 13.95 -10.97
C GLU A 166 36.27 15.21 -10.34
N LEU A 167 35.63 15.13 -9.17
CA LEU A 167 35.06 16.29 -8.48
C LEU A 167 36.10 17.24 -7.86
N GLN A 168 37.34 16.78 -7.66
CA GLN A 168 38.42 17.62 -7.12
C GLN A 168 38.72 18.80 -8.05
N GLY A 169 38.87 20.00 -7.49
CA GLY A 169 39.09 21.24 -8.23
C GLY A 169 37.87 21.80 -8.96
N LYS A 170 36.73 21.10 -9.02
CA LYS A 170 35.47 21.63 -9.57
C LYS A 170 34.87 22.72 -8.66
N THR A 171 33.80 23.35 -9.13
CA THR A 171 33.00 24.32 -8.37
C THR A 171 31.66 23.72 -7.93
N SER A 172 31.18 24.06 -6.73
CA SER A 172 30.05 23.35 -6.11
C SER A 172 28.96 24.25 -5.51
N CYS A 173 27.71 23.82 -5.64
CA CYS A 173 26.52 24.50 -5.11
C CYS A 173 25.84 23.65 -4.03
N HIS A 174 25.77 24.18 -2.82
CA HIS A 174 25.26 23.47 -1.63
C HIS A 174 24.00 24.16 -1.09
N THR A 175 23.02 23.39 -0.59
CA THR A 175 21.78 24.01 -0.04
C THR A 175 22.01 24.79 1.26
N GLY A 176 23.12 24.57 1.96
CA GLY A 176 23.52 25.27 3.18
C GLY A 176 24.32 24.39 4.14
N LEU A 177 25.16 25.02 4.97
CA LEU A 177 26.00 24.35 5.97
C LEU A 177 25.17 23.49 6.93
N GLY A 178 25.57 22.23 7.11
CA GLY A 178 24.92 21.27 8.01
C GLY A 178 23.58 20.69 7.51
N ARG A 179 23.12 21.00 6.29
CA ARG A 179 21.89 20.39 5.73
C ARG A 179 22.15 19.00 5.16
N SER A 180 21.28 18.02 5.44
CA SER A 180 21.38 16.62 5.01
C SER A 180 21.87 16.43 3.57
N ALA A 181 21.02 16.68 2.57
CA ALA A 181 21.35 16.46 1.16
C ALA A 181 22.29 17.52 0.53
N GLY A 182 22.52 18.64 1.23
CA GLY A 182 23.34 19.75 0.72
C GLY A 182 24.76 19.81 1.26
N TRP A 183 25.05 19.14 2.38
CA TRP A 183 26.33 19.20 3.07
C TRP A 183 26.69 17.88 3.73
N VAL A 184 25.81 17.34 4.59
CA VAL A 184 26.11 16.16 5.43
C VAL A 184 26.40 14.93 4.56
N ILE A 185 25.51 14.60 3.64
CA ILE A 185 25.69 13.50 2.69
C ILE A 185 26.88 13.74 1.75
N PRO A 186 26.93 14.84 0.96
CA PRO A 186 28.00 14.98 -0.03
C PRO A 186 29.41 15.07 0.58
N ILE A 187 29.59 15.83 1.67
CA ILE A 187 30.92 15.94 2.29
C ILE A 187 31.27 14.67 3.08
N GLY A 188 30.30 14.10 3.82
CA GLY A 188 30.51 12.87 4.58
C GLY A 188 30.86 11.67 3.70
N MET A 189 30.22 11.53 2.53
CA MET A 189 30.52 10.45 1.59
C MET A 189 31.88 10.62 0.89
N LEU A 190 32.27 11.84 0.51
CA LEU A 190 33.60 12.11 -0.06
C LEU A 190 34.73 11.85 0.96
N ILE A 191 34.53 12.21 2.23
CA ILE A 191 35.47 11.85 3.32
C ILE A 191 35.46 10.33 3.59
N HIS A 192 34.30 9.66 3.48
CA HIS A 192 34.19 8.22 3.71
C HIS A 192 34.92 7.40 2.62
N ARG A 193 34.80 7.82 1.36
CA ARG A 193 35.51 7.25 0.20
C ARG A 193 37.02 7.53 0.21
N GLY A 194 37.44 8.61 0.87
CA GLY A 194 38.82 9.10 0.85
C GLY A 194 39.12 10.13 -0.24
N ASP A 195 38.09 10.62 -0.95
CA ASP A 195 38.24 11.69 -1.95
C ASP A 195 38.59 13.04 -1.29
N ILE A 196 38.14 13.25 -0.04
CA ILE A 196 38.55 14.39 0.81
C ILE A 196 39.40 13.88 1.98
N GLU A 197 40.67 14.25 1.98
CA GLU A 197 41.59 14.03 3.11
C GLU A 197 41.20 14.92 4.31
N TRP A 198 40.70 14.30 5.39
CA TRP A 198 40.43 14.94 6.68
C TRP A 198 40.49 13.94 7.82
N ASP A 199 41.50 14.07 8.69
CA ASP A 199 41.81 13.13 9.79
C ASP A 199 41.14 13.49 11.13
N GLY A 200 40.04 14.24 11.06
CA GLY A 200 39.29 14.72 12.22
C GLY A 200 39.67 16.14 12.64
N LYS A 201 39.00 16.63 13.70
CA LYS A 201 39.00 18.05 14.10
C LYS A 201 40.40 18.59 14.45
N ASP A 202 41.30 17.72 14.90
CA ASP A 202 42.70 18.06 15.22
C ASP A 202 43.54 18.42 13.99
N SER A 203 43.14 17.96 12.79
CA SER A 203 43.82 18.24 11.51
C SER A 203 43.43 19.59 10.88
N GLY A 204 42.30 20.18 11.30
CA GLY A 204 41.70 21.38 10.72
C GLY A 204 40.18 21.31 10.69
N SER A 205 39.51 22.38 10.26
CA SER A 205 38.05 22.35 10.12
C SER A 205 37.60 21.59 8.86
N ILE A 206 36.38 21.05 8.91
CA ILE A 206 35.76 20.38 7.74
C ILE A 206 35.60 21.41 6.61
N GLU A 207 35.24 22.64 6.94
CA GLU A 207 35.14 23.74 5.98
C GLU A 207 36.48 23.98 5.26
N GLN A 208 37.62 23.81 5.92
CA GLN A 208 38.95 23.95 5.31
C GLN A 208 39.30 22.79 4.38
N ALA A 209 38.99 21.55 4.78
CA ALA A 209 39.17 20.37 3.91
C ALA A 209 38.32 20.50 2.62
N VAL A 210 37.04 20.88 2.75
CA VAL A 210 36.14 21.12 1.61
C VAL A 210 36.60 22.30 0.76
N ALA A 211 37.11 23.36 1.38
CA ALA A 211 37.69 24.51 0.69
C ALA A 211 39.01 24.16 -0.03
N ASN A 212 39.72 23.10 0.35
CA ASN A 212 40.90 22.63 -0.38
C ASN A 212 40.52 21.68 -1.52
N PHE A 213 39.45 20.90 -1.38
CA PHE A 213 38.94 20.00 -2.41
C PHE A 213 38.26 20.74 -3.58
N PHE A 214 37.35 21.68 -3.32
CA PHE A 214 36.68 22.48 -4.37
C PHE A 214 37.42 23.79 -4.63
N SER A 215 37.48 24.24 -5.89
CA SER A 215 38.17 25.49 -6.25
C SER A 215 37.41 26.75 -5.83
N ALA A 216 36.08 26.69 -5.86
CA ALA A 216 35.16 27.70 -5.33
C ALA A 216 33.75 27.11 -5.15
N SER A 217 33.04 27.50 -4.09
CA SER A 217 31.70 26.98 -3.80
C SER A 217 30.71 28.08 -3.42
N CYS A 218 29.44 27.70 -3.33
CA CYS A 218 28.44 28.41 -2.53
C CYS A 218 27.87 27.47 -1.45
N VAL A 219 28.17 27.78 -0.18
CA VAL A 219 27.72 27.08 1.03
C VAL A 219 27.06 28.10 1.98
N PRO A 220 25.76 28.38 1.81
CA PRO A 220 25.03 29.34 2.64
C PRO A 220 25.11 29.00 4.14
N GLY A 221 25.55 29.96 4.95
CA GLY A 221 25.78 29.79 6.39
C GLY A 221 27.24 29.58 6.80
N VAL A 222 28.19 29.44 5.87
CA VAL A 222 29.63 29.55 6.18
C VAL A 222 30.02 31.03 6.26
N THR A 223 30.71 31.42 7.33
CA THR A 223 31.27 32.77 7.53
C THR A 223 32.79 32.82 7.41
N ASN A 224 33.49 31.72 7.73
CA ASN A 224 34.92 31.76 8.04
C ASN A 224 35.82 31.41 6.84
N GLU A 225 35.32 30.70 5.82
CA GLU A 225 36.11 30.22 4.68
C GLU A 225 35.71 30.91 3.36
N PRO A 226 36.51 31.87 2.83
CA PRO A 226 36.12 32.68 1.67
C PRO A 226 35.88 31.91 0.37
N LYS A 227 36.55 30.77 0.16
CA LYS A 227 36.29 29.90 -1.00
C LYS A 227 34.87 29.35 -1.00
N LEU A 228 34.29 29.07 0.18
CA LEU A 228 33.00 28.39 0.31
C LEU A 228 31.79 29.29 0.08
N TYR A 229 31.91 30.62 0.17
CA TYR A 229 30.85 31.56 -0.20
C TYR A 229 31.16 32.37 -1.47
N ARG A 230 32.27 32.07 -2.15
CA ARG A 230 32.76 32.82 -3.32
C ARG A 230 31.71 32.89 -4.44
N GLN A 231 31.09 31.75 -4.74
CA GLN A 231 30.11 31.59 -5.83
C GLN A 231 28.69 32.06 -5.43
N CYS A 232 28.44 32.38 -4.16
CA CYS A 232 27.13 32.83 -3.71
C CYS A 232 26.74 34.19 -4.32
N LYS A 233 25.46 34.33 -4.67
CA LYS A 233 24.86 35.54 -5.24
C LYS A 233 24.39 36.49 -4.12
N GLY A 234 24.60 37.80 -4.29
CA GLY A 234 24.29 38.83 -3.28
C GLY A 234 25.52 39.62 -2.81
N ASP A 235 25.31 40.49 -1.82
CA ASP A 235 26.32 41.32 -1.17
C ASP A 235 27.02 40.57 -0.02
N ALA A 236 28.10 41.11 0.54
CA ALA A 236 28.90 40.45 1.57
C ALA A 236 28.05 39.85 2.73
N LYS A 237 27.11 40.61 3.29
CA LYS A 237 26.20 40.12 4.35
C LYS A 237 25.17 39.08 3.88
N THR A 238 24.70 39.16 2.63
CA THR A 238 23.64 38.26 2.12
C THR A 238 24.20 36.97 1.50
N LYS A 239 25.44 36.97 0.99
CA LYS A 239 26.16 35.76 0.54
C LYS A 239 26.33 34.71 1.64
N MET A 240 26.72 35.15 2.84
CA MET A 240 26.93 34.27 4.00
C MET A 240 25.62 33.84 4.68
N SER A 241 24.48 34.47 4.35
CA SER A 241 23.21 34.21 5.03
C SER A 241 22.61 32.85 4.66
N ARG A 242 22.06 32.15 5.66
CA ARG A 242 21.20 30.97 5.47
C ARG A 242 19.90 31.28 4.70
N THR A 243 19.58 32.56 4.46
CA THR A 243 18.47 33.04 3.62
C THR A 243 18.91 33.67 2.29
N GLY A 244 20.18 33.54 1.90
CA GLY A 244 20.69 34.10 0.65
C GLY A 244 20.06 33.47 -0.61
N PRO A 245 20.13 34.13 -1.79
CA PRO A 245 19.46 33.70 -3.02
C PRO A 245 19.80 32.27 -3.52
N TYR A 246 20.96 31.74 -3.15
CA TYR A 246 21.38 30.37 -3.47
C TYR A 246 21.17 29.36 -2.31
N SER A 247 20.41 29.73 -1.27
CA SER A 247 20.04 28.82 -0.17
C SER A 247 18.87 27.89 -0.52
N GLY A 248 18.89 26.69 0.06
CA GLY A 248 17.87 25.68 -0.14
C GLY A 248 18.02 24.95 -1.48
N TYR A 249 17.06 24.06 -1.77
CA TYR A 249 17.09 23.19 -2.95
C TYR A 249 17.06 23.98 -4.26
N SER A 250 16.05 24.84 -4.45
CA SER A 250 15.97 25.74 -5.60
C SER A 250 17.20 26.65 -5.73
N GLY A 251 17.70 27.22 -4.61
CA GLY A 251 18.84 28.11 -4.63
C GLY A 251 20.14 27.44 -5.10
N ALA A 252 20.42 26.22 -4.63
CA ALA A 252 21.58 25.44 -5.06
C ALA A 252 21.44 24.97 -6.52
N PHE A 253 20.23 24.64 -6.98
CA PHE A 253 19.99 24.33 -8.39
C PHE A 253 20.12 25.57 -9.30
N HIS A 254 19.64 26.75 -8.87
CA HIS A 254 19.87 28.01 -9.59
C HIS A 254 21.36 28.37 -9.65
N CYS A 255 22.15 28.06 -8.63
CA CYS A 255 23.60 28.21 -8.64
C CYS A 255 24.28 27.39 -9.77
N LEU A 256 23.83 26.15 -10.02
CA LEU A 256 24.25 25.34 -11.17
C LEU A 256 23.71 25.90 -12.49
N LYS A 257 22.44 26.28 -12.56
CA LYS A 257 21.80 26.83 -13.78
C LYS A 257 22.49 28.12 -14.25
N ASP A 258 22.78 29.06 -13.33
CA ASP A 258 23.52 30.30 -13.55
C ASP A 258 25.03 30.09 -13.84
N GLY A 259 25.51 28.84 -13.88
CA GLY A 259 26.92 28.51 -14.17
C GLY A 259 27.88 29.00 -13.09
N LYS A 260 27.50 28.84 -11.82
CA LYS A 260 28.32 29.16 -10.63
C LYS A 260 28.78 27.93 -9.86
N GLY A 261 28.28 26.75 -10.21
CA GLY A 261 28.86 25.45 -9.86
C GLY A 261 28.81 24.51 -11.05
N ASP A 262 29.71 23.55 -11.09
CA ASP A 262 29.68 22.39 -12.01
C ASP A 262 28.73 21.31 -11.51
N VAL A 263 28.54 21.23 -10.18
CA VAL A 263 27.66 20.30 -9.48
C VAL A 263 26.78 21.02 -8.45
N ALA A 264 25.53 20.57 -8.29
CA ALA A 264 24.63 20.98 -7.20
C ALA A 264 24.18 19.77 -6.37
N PHE A 265 24.36 19.87 -5.05
CA PHE A 265 23.95 18.84 -4.09
C PHE A 265 22.55 19.16 -3.54
N VAL A 266 21.54 18.38 -3.94
CA VAL A 266 20.12 18.69 -3.76
C VAL A 266 19.27 17.42 -3.53
N LYS A 267 17.94 17.56 -3.37
CA LYS A 267 17.01 16.43 -3.39
C LYS A 267 16.63 16.07 -4.83
N HIS A 268 16.33 14.80 -5.10
CA HIS A 268 15.94 14.28 -6.42
C HIS A 268 14.84 15.10 -7.14
N THR A 269 13.80 15.55 -6.43
CA THR A 269 12.70 16.32 -7.07
C THR A 269 13.08 17.74 -7.52
N THR A 270 14.26 18.26 -7.16
CA THR A 270 14.61 19.68 -7.35
C THR A 270 14.62 20.11 -8.81
N VAL A 271 15.11 19.27 -9.73
CA VAL A 271 15.12 19.59 -11.17
C VAL A 271 13.69 19.65 -11.70
N GLN A 272 12.84 18.68 -11.33
CA GLN A 272 11.42 18.64 -11.71
C GLN A 272 10.63 19.85 -11.15
N GLU A 273 10.98 20.33 -9.96
CA GLU A 273 10.35 21.49 -9.32
C GLU A 273 10.74 22.83 -9.93
N ASN A 274 11.94 22.96 -10.53
CA ASN A 274 12.53 24.25 -10.92
C ASN A 274 12.84 24.39 -12.42
N ALA A 275 12.92 23.28 -13.17
CA ALA A 275 13.18 23.26 -14.62
C ALA A 275 12.57 22.01 -15.32
N PRO A 276 11.26 21.73 -15.18
CA PRO A 276 10.64 20.52 -15.71
C PRO A 276 10.72 20.38 -17.24
N ALA A 277 10.82 21.49 -17.98
CA ALA A 277 10.92 21.51 -19.44
C ALA A 277 12.36 21.43 -19.98
N GLU A 278 13.37 21.59 -19.10
CA GLU A 278 14.81 21.54 -19.45
C GLU A 278 15.47 20.30 -18.81
N LYS A 279 14.68 19.35 -18.30
CA LYS A 279 15.13 18.25 -17.46
C LYS A 279 16.25 17.41 -18.10
N ASP A 280 16.16 17.22 -19.41
CA ASP A 280 17.11 16.46 -20.22
C ASP A 280 18.48 17.15 -20.40
N GLU A 281 18.62 18.43 -20.02
CA GLU A 281 19.90 19.15 -19.96
C GLU A 281 20.72 18.82 -18.70
N TYR A 282 20.17 18.04 -17.77
CA TYR A 282 20.78 17.69 -16.48
C TYR A 282 20.94 16.18 -16.33
N GLU A 283 21.93 15.78 -15.56
CA GLU A 283 22.26 14.38 -15.26
C GLU A 283 22.54 14.22 -13.76
N LEU A 284 22.40 13.01 -13.25
CA LEU A 284 22.81 12.63 -11.90
C LEU A 284 24.21 12.02 -11.96
N LEU A 285 25.03 12.36 -10.97
CA LEU A 285 26.37 11.81 -10.77
C LEU A 285 26.29 10.71 -9.69
N CYS A 286 26.65 9.48 -10.04
CA CYS A 286 26.39 8.29 -9.23
C CYS A 286 27.61 7.86 -8.42
N LEU A 287 27.41 7.15 -7.30
CA LEU A 287 28.51 6.69 -6.43
C LEU A 287 29.39 5.62 -7.06
N ASP A 288 28.90 4.92 -8.10
CA ASP A 288 29.61 3.91 -8.89
C ASP A 288 30.46 4.51 -10.02
N GLY A 289 30.60 5.84 -10.07
CA GLY A 289 31.30 6.58 -11.14
C GLY A 289 30.47 6.82 -12.39
N THR A 290 29.27 6.25 -12.50
CA THR A 290 28.41 6.43 -13.68
C THR A 290 27.64 7.77 -13.65
N ARG A 291 27.01 8.08 -14.79
CA ARG A 291 26.02 9.14 -14.92
C ARG A 291 24.68 8.54 -15.33
N GLN A 292 23.58 9.07 -14.79
CA GLN A 292 22.23 8.58 -15.06
C GLN A 292 21.25 9.74 -15.31
N PRO A 293 20.13 9.52 -16.03
CA PRO A 293 19.07 10.51 -16.17
C PRO A 293 18.47 10.90 -14.81
N VAL A 294 17.96 12.14 -14.70
CA VAL A 294 17.34 12.70 -13.49
C VAL A 294 16.23 11.80 -12.92
N ASP A 295 15.49 11.11 -13.79
CA ASP A 295 14.41 10.17 -13.44
C ASP A 295 14.91 8.90 -12.74
N ASN A 296 16.16 8.48 -12.98
CA ASN A 296 16.73 7.25 -12.44
C ASN A 296 17.34 7.44 -11.02
N TYR A 297 16.87 8.45 -10.28
CA TYR A 297 17.34 8.76 -8.92
C TYR A 297 17.17 7.59 -7.92
N LYS A 298 16.27 6.63 -8.21
CA LYS A 298 16.06 5.43 -7.38
C LYS A 298 17.25 4.46 -7.46
N ALA A 299 17.98 4.44 -8.58
CA ALA A 299 19.24 3.69 -8.71
C ALA A 299 20.48 4.58 -8.51
N CYS A 300 20.40 5.87 -8.87
CA CYS A 300 21.51 6.82 -8.77
C CYS A 300 21.21 7.91 -7.72
N HIS A 301 21.64 7.67 -6.49
CA HIS A 301 21.65 8.66 -5.40
C HIS A 301 22.89 8.49 -4.53
N TRP A 302 23.11 9.45 -3.62
CA TRP A 302 24.25 9.44 -2.69
C TRP A 302 23.87 9.02 -1.27
N ALA A 303 22.61 9.23 -0.91
CA ALA A 303 21.98 8.58 0.24
C ALA A 303 20.45 8.72 0.17
N ARG A 304 19.74 7.77 0.76
CA ARG A 304 18.32 7.96 1.12
C ARG A 304 18.22 8.72 2.45
N VAL A 305 17.81 9.98 2.42
CA VAL A 305 17.65 10.81 3.64
C VAL A 305 16.24 10.61 4.21
N PRO A 306 16.07 10.25 5.49
CA PRO A 306 14.74 10.16 6.09
C PRO A 306 14.13 11.54 6.37
N ALA A 307 12.83 11.55 6.65
CA ALA A 307 12.11 12.72 7.15
C ALA A 307 12.54 13.10 8.57
N HIS A 308 12.10 14.28 9.02
CA HIS A 308 12.26 14.66 10.42
C HIS A 308 11.50 13.67 11.31
N ALA A 309 12.01 13.39 12.51
CA ALA A 309 11.42 12.42 13.43
C ALA A 309 11.23 13.01 14.82
N VAL A 310 10.09 12.69 15.43
CA VAL A 310 9.88 12.85 16.86
C VAL A 310 10.76 11.86 17.60
N VAL A 311 11.70 12.34 18.40
CA VAL A 311 12.50 11.50 19.29
C VAL A 311 11.97 11.52 20.71
N ALA A 312 12.13 10.40 21.41
CA ALA A 312 11.79 10.22 22.82
C ALA A 312 12.81 9.27 23.50
N ARG A 313 12.70 9.09 24.82
CA ARG A 313 13.38 7.99 25.51
C ARG A 313 12.75 6.66 25.12
N ASP A 314 13.53 5.58 25.23
CA ASP A 314 13.05 4.19 25.13
C ASP A 314 12.34 3.78 26.44
N ASP A 315 11.23 4.46 26.77
CA ASP A 315 10.44 4.25 27.99
C ASP A 315 8.93 4.05 27.71
N SER A 316 8.14 3.85 28.76
CA SER A 316 6.70 3.57 28.64
C SER A 316 5.87 4.70 28.01
N LYS A 317 6.37 5.94 27.95
CA LYS A 317 5.66 7.09 27.37
C LYS A 317 5.62 7.10 25.85
N VAL A 318 6.38 6.24 25.16
CA VAL A 318 6.34 6.18 23.68
C VAL A 318 4.89 6.00 23.17
N ASN A 319 4.10 5.18 23.86
CA ASN A 319 2.68 4.99 23.55
C ASN A 319 1.83 6.24 23.86
N ASP A 320 2.08 6.93 24.98
CA ASP A 320 1.36 8.16 25.34
C ASP A 320 1.60 9.28 24.33
N ILE A 321 2.87 9.45 23.91
CA ILE A 321 3.27 10.45 22.91
C ILE A 321 2.63 10.11 21.56
N TRP A 322 2.67 8.85 21.12
CA TRP A 322 2.02 8.45 19.87
C TRP A 322 0.49 8.61 19.93
N ASN A 323 -0.16 8.21 21.01
CA ASN A 323 -1.61 8.37 21.20
C ASN A 323 -2.02 9.86 21.13
N PHE A 324 -1.25 10.74 21.79
CA PHE A 324 -1.45 12.19 21.70
C PHE A 324 -1.27 12.72 20.28
N LEU A 325 -0.17 12.36 19.60
CA LEU A 325 0.14 12.83 18.25
C LEU A 325 -0.88 12.32 17.21
N SER A 326 -1.31 11.07 17.34
CA SER A 326 -2.36 10.46 16.53
C SER A 326 -3.68 11.25 16.65
N LYS A 327 -4.10 11.56 17.89
CA LYS A 327 -5.31 12.37 18.14
C LYS A 327 -5.17 13.82 17.68
N ALA A 328 -3.98 14.41 17.81
CA ALA A 328 -3.69 15.77 17.35
C ALA A 328 -3.74 15.87 15.82
N GLN A 329 -3.19 14.91 15.07
CA GLN A 329 -3.26 14.92 13.61
C GLN A 329 -4.66 14.55 13.08
N GLU A 330 -5.42 13.71 13.78
CA GLU A 330 -6.83 13.41 13.44
C GLU A 330 -7.70 14.68 13.45
N LYS A 331 -7.52 15.57 14.45
CA LYS A 331 -8.30 16.82 14.56
C LYS A 331 -7.72 18.00 13.78
N TYR A 332 -6.39 18.14 13.75
CA TYR A 332 -5.69 19.36 13.33
C TYR A 332 -4.67 19.14 12.21
N GLY A 333 -4.66 17.97 11.57
CA GLY A 333 -3.87 17.68 10.38
C GLY A 333 -4.38 18.40 9.11
N VAL A 334 -3.87 17.96 7.95
CA VAL A 334 -4.24 18.55 6.65
C VAL A 334 -5.74 18.39 6.39
N GLY A 335 -6.39 19.47 5.92
CA GLY A 335 -7.83 19.49 5.64
C GLY A 335 -8.73 19.77 6.84
N THR A 336 -8.17 20.06 8.02
CA THR A 336 -8.98 20.53 9.16
C THR A 336 -9.71 21.84 8.85
N THR A 337 -10.91 22.01 9.40
CA THR A 337 -11.68 23.26 9.39
C THR A 337 -11.42 24.11 10.64
N SER A 338 -10.51 23.68 11.52
CA SER A 338 -10.12 24.43 12.71
C SER A 338 -9.29 25.67 12.39
N SER A 339 -9.29 26.65 13.30
CA SER A 339 -8.31 27.75 13.28
C SER A 339 -6.89 27.24 13.57
N PHE A 340 -6.73 26.21 14.41
CA PHE A 340 -5.43 25.61 14.70
C PHE A 340 -5.05 24.53 13.68
N HIS A 341 -3.82 24.62 13.17
CA HIS A 341 -3.25 23.71 12.18
C HIS A 341 -1.94 23.12 12.74
N LEU A 342 -1.85 21.80 12.83
CA LEU A 342 -0.68 21.07 13.32
C LEU A 342 0.48 21.17 12.32
N PHE A 343 0.20 20.91 11.05
CA PHE A 343 1.07 21.19 9.91
C PHE A 343 0.53 22.45 9.21
N GLY A 344 1.37 23.45 8.95
CA GLY A 344 0.89 24.74 8.47
C GLY A 344 0.50 24.75 6.99
N PRO A 345 -0.43 25.63 6.56
CA PRO A 345 -0.81 25.72 5.16
C PRO A 345 0.36 26.22 4.28
N PRO A 346 0.55 25.68 3.06
CA PRO A 346 1.62 26.09 2.17
C PRO A 346 1.41 27.53 1.68
N GLY A 347 2.30 28.44 2.08
CA GLY A 347 2.16 29.86 1.72
C GLY A 347 3.34 30.75 2.15
N LYS A 348 3.30 32.02 1.75
CA LYS A 348 4.29 33.04 2.13
C LYS A 348 4.11 33.54 3.57
N LYS A 349 4.39 32.68 4.54
CA LYS A 349 4.67 33.11 5.92
C LYS A 349 5.99 33.87 6.00
N ASP A 350 6.11 34.72 7.01
CA ASP A 350 7.39 35.24 7.52
C ASP A 350 8.39 34.07 7.73
N PRO A 351 9.66 34.16 7.30
CA PRO A 351 10.68 33.16 7.57
C PRO A 351 10.80 32.73 9.04
N GLY A 352 10.50 33.61 10.01
CA GLY A 352 10.51 33.31 11.45
C GLY A 352 9.29 32.56 11.97
N LEU A 353 8.30 32.25 11.11
CA LEU A 353 7.05 31.56 11.47
C LEU A 353 6.82 30.25 10.69
N LYS A 354 7.89 29.68 10.12
CA LYS A 354 7.88 28.42 9.37
C LYS A 354 8.37 27.25 10.20
N ASP A 355 7.92 26.06 9.85
CA ASP A 355 8.41 24.76 10.36
C ASP A 355 8.46 24.65 11.90
N LEU A 356 7.50 25.26 12.59
CA LEU A 356 7.36 25.26 14.05
C LEU A 356 6.71 23.95 14.54
N LEU A 357 7.31 23.23 15.49
CA LEU A 357 6.97 21.88 15.99
C LEU A 357 7.14 20.76 14.97
N PHE A 358 6.64 21.00 13.75
CA PHE A 358 6.68 20.13 12.59
C PHE A 358 6.80 21.01 11.35
N LYS A 359 7.33 20.44 10.27
CA LYS A 359 7.44 21.16 9.00
C LYS A 359 6.08 21.50 8.42
N ASP A 360 6.00 22.68 7.79
CA ASP A 360 4.80 23.11 7.06
C ASP A 360 4.55 22.26 5.79
N SER A 361 5.53 21.44 5.37
CA SER A 361 5.39 20.48 4.27
C SER A 361 4.94 19.08 4.70
N ALA A 362 4.77 18.81 6.00
CA ALA A 362 4.30 17.52 6.50
C ALA A 362 2.78 17.37 6.30
N VAL A 363 2.33 16.17 5.93
CA VAL A 363 0.89 15.89 5.71
C VAL A 363 0.29 14.93 6.74
N GLN A 364 1.11 14.07 7.34
CA GLN A 364 0.78 13.17 8.45
C GLN A 364 2.06 12.83 9.23
N LEU A 365 1.90 12.29 10.44
CA LEU A 365 2.95 11.61 11.20
C LEU A 365 2.70 10.09 11.14
N LYS A 366 3.73 9.30 10.85
CA LYS A 366 3.68 7.83 10.89
C LYS A 366 4.43 7.31 12.12
N GLN A 367 3.83 6.40 12.89
CA GLN A 367 4.55 5.71 13.96
C GLN A 367 5.76 4.94 13.40
N ILE A 368 6.84 4.90 14.17
CA ILE A 368 8.05 4.12 13.89
C ILE A 368 8.03 2.88 14.83
N PRO A 369 8.28 1.66 14.32
CA PRO A 369 8.34 0.46 15.15
C PRO A 369 9.45 0.50 16.21
N SER A 370 9.21 -0.12 17.36
CA SER A 370 10.05 -0.03 18.58
C SER A 370 11.48 -0.56 18.45
N LEU A 371 11.74 -1.42 17.47
CA LEU A 371 13.08 -1.92 17.14
C LEU A 371 13.97 -0.86 16.46
N MET A 372 13.37 0.19 15.88
CA MET A 372 14.11 1.25 15.20
C MET A 372 14.86 2.13 16.21
N ASP A 373 16.18 2.22 16.05
CA ASP A 373 17.00 3.23 16.71
C ASP A 373 17.44 4.32 15.71
N ALA A 374 18.22 5.30 16.16
CA ALA A 374 18.72 6.36 15.30
C ALA A 374 19.56 5.83 14.12
N GLN A 375 20.32 4.74 14.30
CA GLN A 375 21.20 4.20 13.25
C GLN A 375 20.38 3.49 12.17
N LEU A 376 19.40 2.69 12.55
CA LEU A 376 18.47 2.04 11.62
C LEU A 376 17.56 3.05 10.91
N TYR A 377 17.11 4.10 11.61
CA TYR A 377 16.24 5.14 11.03
C TYR A 377 16.95 5.99 9.97
N LEU A 378 18.23 6.30 10.20
CA LEU A 378 19.07 7.04 9.25
C LEU A 378 19.57 6.17 8.10
N GLY A 379 19.77 4.88 8.35
CA GLY A 379 20.35 3.95 7.38
C GLY A 379 21.87 4.08 7.28
N PHE A 380 22.52 3.02 6.78
CA PHE A 380 23.97 2.87 6.76
C PHE A 380 24.69 4.06 6.10
N GLU A 381 24.31 4.44 4.88
CA GLU A 381 24.94 5.54 4.11
C GLU A 381 24.94 6.87 4.89
N TYR A 382 23.78 7.27 5.40
CA TYR A 382 23.63 8.52 6.16
C TYR A 382 24.43 8.47 7.45
N TYR A 383 24.35 7.36 8.18
CA TYR A 383 25.01 7.19 9.47
C TYR A 383 26.54 7.20 9.31
N SER A 384 27.08 6.51 8.31
CA SER A 384 28.50 6.50 7.97
C SER A 384 28.99 7.85 7.44
N ALA A 385 28.17 8.61 6.70
CA ALA A 385 28.47 9.98 6.31
C ALA A 385 28.59 10.92 7.52
N VAL A 386 27.64 10.85 8.49
CA VAL A 386 27.71 11.66 9.72
C VAL A 386 28.89 11.23 10.60
N GLN A 387 29.13 9.93 10.79
CA GLN A 387 30.32 9.45 11.52
C GLN A 387 31.62 9.97 10.88
N SER A 388 31.71 9.98 9.56
CA SER A 388 32.90 10.46 8.84
C SER A 388 33.12 11.97 9.03
N LEU A 389 32.07 12.74 9.27
CA LEU A 389 32.12 14.17 9.65
C LEU A 389 32.37 14.41 11.14
N GLN A 390 32.13 13.43 12.02
CA GLN A 390 32.30 13.59 13.47
C GLN A 390 33.65 13.07 13.99
N LYS A 391 34.43 12.32 13.20
CA LYS A 391 35.72 11.70 13.56
C LYS A 391 36.57 12.56 14.50
N ASP A 392 36.80 12.01 15.69
CA ASP A 392 38.01 12.27 16.49
C ASP A 392 39.01 11.14 16.20
N SER A 393 40.32 11.40 16.35
CA SER A 393 41.43 10.74 15.62
C SER A 393 41.66 9.22 15.85
N LEU A 394 40.77 8.50 16.53
CA LEU A 394 41.02 7.13 17.04
C LEU A 394 40.43 5.96 16.22
N THR A 395 39.94 6.19 14.99
CA THR A 395 39.53 5.10 14.07
C THR A 395 40.13 5.21 12.66
N PRO A 396 41.45 4.96 12.52
CA PRO A 396 42.10 4.93 11.20
C PRO A 396 41.63 3.76 10.33
N THR A 397 41.03 4.10 9.18
CA THR A 397 41.40 3.58 7.85
C THR A 397 41.94 2.15 7.74
N ARG A 398 41.18 1.10 8.13
CA ARG A 398 41.46 -0.29 7.69
C ARG A 398 40.34 -1.36 7.69
N ARG A 399 39.04 -1.02 7.75
CA ARG A 399 37.93 -2.00 7.55
C ARG A 399 37.76 -2.52 6.09
N GLY A 400 38.74 -2.27 5.21
CA GLY A 400 38.54 -2.36 3.75
C GLY A 400 38.51 -3.77 3.15
N SER A 401 39.17 -4.76 3.76
CA SER A 401 39.38 -6.09 3.15
C SER A 401 38.86 -7.30 3.94
N LYS A 402 38.52 -7.11 5.21
CA LYS A 402 38.05 -8.20 6.09
C LYS A 402 36.53 -8.33 6.05
N ILE A 403 36.04 -9.54 6.32
CA ILE A 403 34.61 -9.83 6.48
C ILE A 403 34.29 -10.07 7.95
N GLN A 404 33.37 -9.28 8.50
CA GLN A 404 32.89 -9.48 9.86
C GLN A 404 31.72 -10.48 9.87
N TRP A 405 32.03 -11.76 10.09
CA TRP A 405 31.03 -12.82 10.20
C TRP A 405 30.27 -12.73 11.52
N CYS A 406 28.94 -12.85 11.45
CA CYS A 406 28.06 -12.80 12.60
C CYS A 406 27.69 -14.22 13.06
N ALA A 407 27.89 -14.48 14.35
CA ALA A 407 27.73 -15.77 15.01
C ALA A 407 26.69 -15.68 16.13
N ILE A 408 25.76 -16.63 16.19
CA ILE A 408 24.65 -16.66 17.15
C ILE A 408 25.07 -17.46 18.39
N GLY A 409 25.08 -16.79 19.54
CA GLY A 409 25.47 -17.38 20.80
C GLY A 409 26.96 -17.72 20.91
N ARG A 410 27.31 -18.46 21.97
CA ARG A 410 28.72 -18.67 22.36
C ARG A 410 29.42 -19.77 21.57
N ASP A 411 28.69 -20.81 21.16
CA ASP A 411 29.28 -21.97 20.50
C ASP A 411 29.63 -21.67 19.03
N GLU A 412 28.74 -20.96 18.31
CA GLU A 412 29.08 -20.42 16.99
C GLU A 412 30.22 -19.43 17.07
N LYS A 413 30.23 -18.55 18.09
CA LYS A 413 31.33 -17.60 18.30
C LYS A 413 32.66 -18.32 18.53
N LYS A 414 32.69 -19.42 19.30
CA LYS A 414 33.88 -20.27 19.48
C LYS A 414 34.36 -20.86 18.15
N LYS A 415 33.46 -21.46 17.35
CA LYS A 415 33.82 -22.00 16.02
C LYS A 415 34.34 -20.90 15.09
N CYS A 416 33.70 -19.73 15.11
CA CYS A 416 34.09 -18.56 14.33
C CYS A 416 35.48 -18.06 14.74
N ASP A 417 35.78 -17.97 16.03
CA ASP A 417 37.10 -17.52 16.50
C ASP A 417 38.23 -18.47 16.07
N VAL A 418 37.98 -19.77 15.99
CA VAL A 418 38.92 -20.72 15.37
C VAL A 418 39.07 -20.47 13.87
N TRP A 419 37.98 -20.21 13.14
CA TRP A 419 38.03 -19.85 11.72
C TRP A 419 38.80 -18.53 11.47
N SER A 420 38.60 -17.53 12.33
CA SER A 420 39.30 -16.24 12.31
C SER A 420 40.82 -16.42 12.45
N VAL A 421 41.27 -17.28 13.39
CA VAL A 421 42.69 -17.64 13.54
C VAL A 421 43.21 -18.41 12.31
N MET A 422 42.48 -19.42 11.83
CA MET A 422 42.91 -20.28 10.71
C MET A 422 42.96 -19.57 9.37
N SER A 423 42.10 -18.57 9.17
CA SER A 423 42.04 -17.67 8.02
C SER A 423 43.02 -16.49 8.10
N ASN A 424 43.95 -16.48 9.06
CA ASN A 424 44.87 -15.36 9.34
C ASN A 424 44.16 -14.00 9.54
N GLY A 425 42.88 -14.01 9.91
CA GLY A 425 42.06 -12.83 10.12
C GLY A 425 41.44 -12.23 8.86
N ASP A 426 41.34 -12.95 7.73
CA ASP A 426 40.45 -12.58 6.62
C ASP A 426 38.99 -12.49 7.11
N VAL A 427 38.62 -13.38 8.03
CA VAL A 427 37.35 -13.39 8.75
C VAL A 427 37.55 -12.88 10.18
N GLU A 428 36.68 -11.98 10.63
CA GLU A 428 36.55 -11.54 12.02
C GLU A 428 35.15 -11.86 12.56
N CYS A 429 35.01 -12.04 13.86
CA CYS A 429 33.81 -12.66 14.44
C CYS A 429 33.07 -11.76 15.42
N VAL A 430 31.79 -11.51 15.10
CA VAL A 430 30.86 -10.68 15.87
C VAL A 430 29.79 -11.58 16.48
N VAL A 431 29.48 -11.41 17.76
CA VAL A 431 28.45 -12.22 18.43
C VAL A 431 27.10 -11.50 18.48
N ALA A 432 26.02 -12.26 18.35
CA ALA A 432 24.64 -11.86 18.59
C ALA A 432 23.94 -12.90 19.48
N GLU A 433 22.90 -12.51 20.21
CA GLU A 433 22.05 -13.40 21.00
C GLU A 433 21.04 -14.17 20.12
N ASP A 434 20.52 -13.53 19.07
CA ASP A 434 19.61 -14.17 18.10
C ASP A 434 19.85 -13.71 16.64
N THR A 435 19.12 -14.36 15.72
CA THR A 435 19.19 -14.09 14.28
C THR A 435 18.68 -12.70 13.89
N LYS A 436 17.73 -12.11 14.63
CA LYS A 436 17.20 -10.75 14.35
C LYS A 436 18.23 -9.69 14.73
N GLU A 437 18.88 -9.82 15.88
CA GLU A 437 19.99 -8.96 16.30
C GLU A 437 21.14 -9.10 15.30
N CYS A 438 21.44 -10.31 14.83
CA CYS A 438 22.46 -10.53 13.83
C CYS A 438 22.15 -9.82 12.49
N ILE A 439 20.93 -9.97 11.94
CA ILE A 439 20.48 -9.22 10.76
C ILE A 439 20.58 -7.70 11.01
N THR A 440 20.22 -7.25 12.22
CA THR A 440 20.31 -5.85 12.65
C THR A 440 21.76 -5.34 12.63
N LYS A 441 22.72 -6.13 13.13
CA LYS A 441 24.16 -5.80 13.07
C LYS A 441 24.68 -5.70 11.64
N ILE A 442 24.18 -6.54 10.74
CA ILE A 442 24.51 -6.47 9.31
C ILE A 442 23.90 -5.21 8.68
N MET A 443 22.63 -4.87 8.97
CA MET A 443 22.03 -3.59 8.52
C MET A 443 22.80 -2.35 9.01
N LYS A 444 23.41 -2.45 10.20
CA LYS A 444 24.15 -1.36 10.85
C LYS A 444 25.60 -1.19 10.39
N GLY A 445 26.20 -2.19 9.74
CA GLY A 445 27.66 -2.23 9.50
C GLY A 445 28.49 -2.58 10.75
N GLU A 446 27.87 -3.25 11.72
CA GLU A 446 28.55 -3.91 12.85
C GLU A 446 29.00 -5.34 12.50
N ALA A 447 28.40 -5.94 11.48
CA ALA A 447 28.80 -7.20 10.85
C ALA A 447 28.55 -7.12 9.32
N ASP A 448 28.99 -8.11 8.55
CA ASP A 448 28.86 -8.17 7.09
C ASP A 448 28.06 -9.36 6.56
N ALA A 449 28.13 -10.54 7.19
CA ALA A 449 27.54 -11.78 6.67
C ALA A 449 27.09 -12.79 7.75
N ILE A 450 26.09 -13.61 7.41
CA ILE A 450 25.59 -14.80 8.16
C ILE A 450 24.89 -15.78 7.21
N SER A 451 24.96 -17.10 7.47
CA SER A 451 24.08 -18.09 6.80
C SER A 451 22.71 -18.20 7.47
N LEU A 452 21.63 -18.08 6.68
CA LEU A 452 20.24 -18.06 7.15
C LEU A 452 19.39 -19.13 6.47
N ASP A 453 18.41 -19.68 7.19
CA ASP A 453 17.37 -20.51 6.57
C ASP A 453 16.42 -19.65 5.72
N GLY A 454 15.68 -20.28 4.80
CA GLY A 454 14.73 -19.59 3.91
C GLY A 454 13.72 -18.65 4.60
N GLY A 455 13.32 -18.93 5.84
CA GLY A 455 12.45 -18.06 6.63
C GLY A 455 13.14 -16.75 7.05
N PHE A 456 14.39 -16.84 7.53
CA PHE A 456 15.19 -15.65 7.81
C PHE A 456 15.76 -14.98 6.56
N VAL A 457 15.96 -15.69 5.44
CA VAL A 457 16.30 -15.09 4.13
C VAL A 457 15.19 -14.14 3.63
N TYR A 458 13.90 -14.49 3.82
CA TYR A 458 12.80 -13.55 3.56
C TYR A 458 12.88 -12.31 4.45
N THR A 459 13.19 -12.49 5.73
CA THR A 459 13.31 -11.40 6.71
C THR A 459 14.47 -10.45 6.35
N ALA A 460 15.67 -11.01 6.16
CA ALA A 460 16.87 -10.30 5.72
C ALA A 460 16.68 -9.59 4.36
N GLY A 461 16.01 -10.27 3.42
CA GLY A 461 15.69 -9.73 2.09
C GLY A 461 14.75 -8.52 2.13
N MET A 462 13.71 -8.59 2.96
CA MET A 462 12.82 -7.45 3.23
C MET A 462 13.55 -6.27 3.88
N CYS A 463 14.57 -6.54 4.71
CA CYS A 463 15.47 -5.55 5.29
C CYS A 463 16.54 -5.01 4.30
N GLY A 464 16.56 -5.47 3.05
CA GLY A 464 17.48 -5.00 2.00
C GLY A 464 18.80 -5.77 1.86
N LEU A 465 18.97 -6.88 2.58
CA LEU A 465 20.12 -7.77 2.39
C LEU A 465 19.89 -8.68 1.17
N VAL A 466 20.97 -9.13 0.52
CA VAL A 466 20.92 -9.98 -0.68
C VAL A 466 21.53 -11.36 -0.42
N PRO A 467 21.02 -12.42 -1.08
CA PRO A 467 21.62 -13.75 -1.04
C PRO A 467 22.92 -13.78 -1.84
N VAL A 468 23.95 -14.40 -1.28
CA VAL A 468 25.33 -14.33 -1.76
C VAL A 468 25.82 -15.68 -2.29
N MET A 469 25.61 -16.73 -1.49
CA MET A 469 25.88 -18.14 -1.79
C MET A 469 24.85 -19.01 -1.06
N ALA A 470 24.64 -20.25 -1.51
CA ALA A 470 23.69 -21.20 -0.92
C ALA A 470 24.34 -22.52 -0.49
N GLU A 471 23.99 -23.05 0.67
CA GLU A 471 24.54 -24.31 1.19
C GLU A 471 24.01 -25.52 0.38
N SER A 472 24.89 -26.34 -0.20
CA SER A 472 24.51 -27.62 -0.82
C SER A 472 24.69 -28.78 0.13
N TYR A 473 23.71 -29.69 0.21
CA TYR A 473 23.81 -30.93 1.01
C TYR A 473 24.09 -32.18 0.17
N GLU A 474 24.31 -32.04 -1.14
CA GLU A 474 24.53 -33.15 -2.08
C GLU A 474 25.73 -32.84 -2.99
N ASP A 475 26.67 -33.79 -3.08
CA ASP A 475 27.93 -33.61 -3.81
C ASP A 475 27.74 -33.37 -5.31
N ASN A 476 26.64 -33.90 -5.89
CA ASN A 476 26.30 -33.73 -7.30
C ASN A 476 26.00 -32.27 -7.68
N HIS A 477 25.42 -31.47 -6.76
CA HIS A 477 25.11 -30.06 -7.03
C HIS A 477 26.34 -29.15 -6.89
N CYS A 478 27.46 -29.66 -6.36
CA CYS A 478 28.73 -28.93 -6.28
C CYS A 478 29.47 -28.80 -7.63
N GLN A 479 28.87 -29.32 -8.71
CA GLN A 479 29.36 -29.20 -10.09
C GLN A 479 28.42 -28.37 -10.99
N SER A 480 27.31 -27.86 -10.46
CA SER A 480 26.32 -27.06 -11.19
C SER A 480 26.32 -25.62 -10.68
N GLU A 481 26.74 -24.67 -11.53
CA GLU A 481 26.95 -23.26 -11.13
C GLU A 481 25.66 -22.42 -11.06
N GLU A 482 24.49 -22.95 -11.43
CA GLU A 482 23.30 -22.13 -11.73
C GLU A 482 22.06 -22.33 -10.83
N GLU A 483 21.79 -23.54 -10.30
CA GLU A 483 20.64 -23.78 -9.39
C GLU A 483 21.10 -24.07 -7.96
N PRO A 484 20.56 -23.37 -6.93
CA PRO A 484 20.81 -23.74 -5.55
C PRO A 484 20.18 -25.10 -5.21
N ALA A 485 20.82 -25.83 -4.30
CA ALA A 485 20.25 -27.05 -3.74
C ALA A 485 18.86 -26.75 -3.17
N THR A 486 17.88 -27.61 -3.46
CA THR A 486 16.49 -27.39 -3.05
C THR A 486 15.83 -28.69 -2.61
N TYR A 487 14.84 -28.58 -1.72
CA TYR A 487 13.98 -29.70 -1.34
C TYR A 487 12.52 -29.33 -1.55
N PHE A 488 11.70 -30.32 -1.90
CA PHE A 488 10.26 -30.12 -2.09
C PHE A 488 9.52 -30.32 -0.78
N ALA A 489 8.70 -29.33 -0.41
CA ALA A 489 7.71 -29.41 0.67
C ALA A 489 6.43 -30.05 0.13
N VAL A 490 5.93 -31.07 0.83
CA VAL A 490 4.80 -31.89 0.39
C VAL A 490 3.78 -32.08 1.51
N ALA A 491 2.52 -32.23 1.12
CA ALA A 491 1.46 -32.75 1.98
C ALA A 491 1.28 -34.24 1.68
N VAL A 492 1.53 -35.09 2.67
CA VAL A 492 1.45 -36.56 2.56
C VAL A 492 0.19 -37.05 3.26
N VAL A 493 -0.50 -37.98 2.62
CA VAL A 493 -1.73 -38.64 3.12
C VAL A 493 -1.62 -40.15 2.95
N LYS A 494 -2.47 -40.89 3.67
CA LYS A 494 -2.62 -42.33 3.44
C LYS A 494 -3.40 -42.59 2.15
N LYS A 495 -3.03 -43.66 1.45
CA LYS A 495 -3.69 -44.14 0.21
C LYS A 495 -5.05 -44.80 0.46
N SER A 496 -5.31 -45.23 1.69
CA SER A 496 -6.64 -45.66 2.14
C SER A 496 -7.66 -44.53 2.06
N ASP A 497 -7.23 -43.30 2.37
CA ASP A 497 -8.13 -42.20 2.73
C ASP A 497 -8.50 -41.37 1.50
N LYS A 498 -9.03 -42.04 0.47
CA LYS A 498 -9.18 -41.53 -0.92
C LYS A 498 -9.92 -40.20 -1.03
N ASP A 499 -10.84 -39.91 -0.11
CA ASP A 499 -11.65 -38.68 -0.12
C ASP A 499 -10.87 -37.41 0.22
N ILE A 500 -9.61 -37.53 0.69
CA ILE A 500 -8.79 -36.37 1.07
C ILE A 500 -8.03 -35.82 -0.15
N SER A 501 -8.26 -34.54 -0.43
CA SER A 501 -7.59 -33.72 -1.44
C SER A 501 -7.07 -32.43 -0.78
N TRP A 502 -6.20 -31.68 -1.47
CA TRP A 502 -5.77 -30.36 -0.98
C TRP A 502 -6.95 -29.37 -0.79
N ASN A 503 -8.05 -29.56 -1.53
CA ASN A 503 -9.20 -28.64 -1.52
C ASN A 503 -10.23 -28.91 -0.40
N ASN A 504 -10.13 -30.04 0.32
CA ASN A 504 -11.00 -30.39 1.46
C ASN A 504 -10.22 -30.80 2.71
N LEU A 505 -9.06 -30.17 2.93
CA LEU A 505 -8.26 -30.29 4.16
C LEU A 505 -8.89 -29.62 5.40
N GLN A 506 -9.81 -28.68 5.21
CA GLN A 506 -10.47 -28.01 6.32
C GLN A 506 -11.27 -29.02 7.17
N GLY A 507 -11.12 -28.95 8.50
CA GLY A 507 -11.73 -29.89 9.44
C GLY A 507 -11.04 -31.26 9.53
N LYS A 508 -9.98 -31.53 8.77
CA LYS A 508 -9.16 -32.75 8.90
C LYS A 508 -8.19 -32.66 10.09
N LYS A 509 -7.50 -33.77 10.38
CA LYS A 509 -6.46 -33.88 11.40
C LYS A 509 -5.06 -33.68 10.81
N SER A 510 -4.31 -32.71 11.33
CA SER A 510 -3.03 -32.32 10.75
C SER A 510 -1.80 -32.65 11.60
N CYS A 511 -0.68 -32.92 10.93
CA CYS A 511 0.62 -33.21 11.55
C CYS A 511 1.69 -32.29 10.95
N HIS A 512 2.35 -31.52 11.81
CA HIS A 512 3.30 -30.46 11.42
C HIS A 512 4.63 -30.65 12.16
N THR A 513 5.75 -30.34 11.49
CA THR A 513 7.09 -30.55 12.09
C THR A 513 7.35 -29.71 13.35
N ALA A 514 6.85 -28.47 13.36
CA ALA A 514 6.70 -27.52 14.46
C ALA A 514 6.11 -26.21 13.88
N VAL A 515 5.59 -25.33 14.72
CA VAL A 515 5.24 -23.95 14.35
C VAL A 515 6.47 -23.22 13.80
N GLY A 516 6.28 -22.34 12.81
CA GLY A 516 7.34 -21.51 12.23
C GLY A 516 8.34 -22.25 11.31
N ARG A 517 8.27 -23.58 11.17
CA ARG A 517 9.17 -24.35 10.29
C ARG A 517 8.68 -24.36 8.84
N THR A 518 9.60 -24.25 7.89
CA THR A 518 9.32 -24.03 6.46
C THR A 518 8.32 -25.00 5.82
N ALA A 519 8.67 -26.28 5.67
CA ALA A 519 7.77 -27.25 5.02
C ALA A 519 6.60 -27.69 5.92
N GLY A 520 6.80 -27.71 7.24
CA GLY A 520 5.78 -28.18 8.18
C GLY A 520 4.71 -27.15 8.54
N TRP A 521 5.00 -25.85 8.43
CA TRP A 521 4.12 -24.77 8.86
C TRP A 521 4.06 -23.63 7.86
N ASN A 522 5.20 -23.01 7.50
CA ASN A 522 5.19 -21.73 6.78
C ASN A 522 4.56 -21.85 5.38
N ILE A 523 4.86 -22.93 4.67
CA ILE A 523 4.30 -23.22 3.35
C ILE A 523 2.83 -23.65 3.44
N PRO A 524 2.44 -24.71 4.19
CA PRO A 524 1.03 -25.12 4.24
C PRO A 524 0.12 -24.04 4.83
N MET A 525 0.48 -23.40 5.95
CA MET A 525 -0.35 -22.34 6.55
C MET A 525 -0.37 -21.08 5.68
N GLY A 526 0.71 -20.75 4.96
CA GLY A 526 0.71 -19.64 4.01
C GLY A 526 -0.19 -19.89 2.80
N LEU A 527 -0.19 -21.10 2.23
CA LEU A 527 -1.10 -21.48 1.15
C LEU A 527 -2.57 -21.57 1.61
N ILE A 528 -2.82 -21.94 2.87
CA ILE A 528 -4.15 -21.91 3.50
C ILE A 528 -4.61 -20.47 3.70
N HIS A 529 -3.79 -19.62 4.34
CA HIS A 529 -4.09 -18.21 4.56
C HIS A 529 -4.40 -17.47 3.25
N ASN A 530 -3.59 -17.71 2.21
CA ASN A 530 -3.78 -17.11 0.89
C ASN A 530 -5.08 -17.53 0.18
N ARG A 531 -5.80 -18.53 0.72
CA ARG A 531 -7.15 -18.93 0.27
C ARG A 531 -8.27 -18.49 1.21
N THR A 532 -8.01 -18.39 2.51
CA THR A 532 -9.05 -18.11 3.53
C THR A 532 -9.09 -16.67 4.02
N GLY A 533 -7.96 -15.94 3.98
CA GLY A 533 -7.78 -14.65 4.65
C GLY A 533 -7.93 -14.70 6.18
N ASN A 534 -7.94 -15.90 6.79
CA ASN A 534 -8.15 -16.08 8.23
C ASN A 534 -6.84 -16.45 8.94
N CYS A 535 -6.41 -15.57 9.84
CA CYS A 535 -5.21 -15.73 10.67
C CYS A 535 -5.39 -16.71 11.85
N ASN A 536 -6.62 -17.16 12.14
CA ASN A 536 -6.87 -18.15 13.18
C ASN A 536 -6.62 -19.58 12.67
N PHE A 537 -5.35 -19.96 12.58
CA PHE A 537 -4.92 -21.29 12.11
C PHE A 537 -5.46 -22.45 12.95
N ASP A 538 -5.85 -22.21 14.20
CA ASP A 538 -6.42 -23.22 15.10
C ASP A 538 -7.86 -23.64 14.71
N GLU A 539 -8.53 -22.84 13.88
CA GLU A 539 -9.88 -23.14 13.41
C GLU A 539 -9.93 -23.91 12.07
N TYR A 540 -8.82 -23.95 11.33
CA TYR A 540 -8.81 -24.58 10.00
C TYR A 540 -8.82 -26.12 10.08
N PHE A 541 -8.06 -26.70 11.00
CA PHE A 541 -8.05 -28.14 11.28
C PHE A 541 -8.94 -28.46 12.48
N SER A 542 -9.49 -29.68 12.56
CA SER A 542 -10.33 -30.08 13.71
C SER A 542 -9.48 -30.37 14.95
N GLN A 543 -8.34 -31.02 14.74
CA GLN A 543 -7.30 -31.32 15.73
C GLN A 543 -5.96 -31.36 14.99
N GLY A 544 -4.85 -31.10 15.68
CA GLY A 544 -3.52 -31.24 15.09
C GLY A 544 -2.43 -31.62 16.09
N CYS A 545 -1.25 -31.92 15.58
CA CYS A 545 -0.01 -31.73 16.32
C CYS A 545 0.91 -30.79 15.54
N ALA A 546 1.12 -29.58 16.09
CA ALA A 546 2.09 -28.60 15.65
C ALA A 546 2.88 -28.12 16.87
N PRO A 547 3.99 -28.81 17.21
CA PRO A 547 4.80 -28.48 18.38
C PRO A 547 5.26 -27.02 18.38
N GLY A 548 5.16 -26.34 19.52
CA GLY A 548 5.31 -24.89 19.65
C GLY A 548 3.99 -24.11 19.61
N SER A 549 2.85 -24.75 19.38
CA SER A 549 1.53 -24.12 19.58
C SER A 549 1.22 -23.99 21.09
N PRO A 550 0.30 -23.09 21.50
CA PRO A 550 -0.16 -23.02 22.88
C PRO A 550 -0.79 -24.36 23.32
N PRO A 551 -0.50 -24.91 24.52
CA PRO A 551 -1.01 -26.22 24.94
C PRO A 551 -2.55 -26.36 24.97
N THR A 552 -3.29 -25.24 24.96
CA THR A 552 -4.75 -25.17 24.91
C THR A 552 -5.34 -25.19 23.49
N SER A 553 -4.51 -25.04 22.45
CA SER A 553 -4.96 -24.97 21.05
C SER A 553 -5.28 -26.36 20.48
N ARG A 554 -6.20 -26.43 19.51
CA ARG A 554 -6.56 -27.65 18.78
C ARG A 554 -5.34 -28.30 18.11
N LEU A 555 -4.40 -27.48 17.66
CA LEU A 555 -3.12 -27.89 17.08
C LEU A 555 -2.15 -28.57 18.06
N CYS A 556 -2.44 -28.65 19.36
CA CYS A 556 -1.70 -29.52 20.29
C CYS A 556 -2.42 -30.84 20.63
N GLN A 557 -3.69 -31.02 20.27
CA GLN A 557 -4.52 -32.14 20.78
C GLN A 557 -4.09 -33.53 20.31
N LEU A 558 -3.39 -33.65 19.17
CA LEU A 558 -2.86 -34.93 18.70
C LEU A 558 -1.45 -35.22 19.22
N CYS A 559 -0.75 -34.26 19.80
CA CYS A 559 0.61 -34.44 20.31
C CYS A 559 0.67 -35.50 21.44
N LYS A 560 1.89 -35.95 21.78
CA LYS A 560 2.11 -37.18 22.56
C LYS A 560 3.18 -37.04 23.65
N GLY A 561 3.97 -35.98 23.61
CA GLY A 561 5.03 -35.66 24.57
C GLY A 561 6.15 -36.69 24.58
N SER A 562 6.93 -36.68 25.66
CA SER A 562 8.10 -37.54 25.86
C SER A 562 7.74 -38.97 26.28
N GLY A 563 6.51 -39.19 26.73
CA GLY A 563 6.12 -40.38 27.49
C GLY A 563 6.58 -40.35 28.96
N GLY A 564 7.22 -39.25 29.40
CA GLY A 564 7.51 -38.99 30.82
C GLY A 564 6.29 -38.50 31.61
N VAL A 565 6.47 -38.31 32.92
CA VAL A 565 5.44 -37.76 33.83
C VAL A 565 6.07 -36.60 34.62
N PRO A 566 5.54 -35.36 34.51
CA PRO A 566 4.48 -34.94 33.59
C PRO A 566 4.92 -35.02 32.12
N PRO A 567 4.00 -35.28 31.17
CA PRO A 567 4.34 -35.34 29.75
C PRO A 567 4.52 -33.94 29.17
N GLU A 568 5.69 -33.66 28.61
CA GLU A 568 6.02 -32.42 27.88
C GLU A 568 5.38 -32.39 26.48
N ASN A 569 4.04 -32.39 26.46
CA ASN A 569 3.25 -32.38 25.23
C ASN A 569 3.43 -31.08 24.44
N CYS A 570 3.52 -31.20 23.11
CA CYS A 570 3.54 -30.08 22.17
C CYS A 570 4.76 -29.15 22.29
N VAL A 571 5.80 -29.51 23.04
CA VAL A 571 7.06 -28.74 23.10
C VAL A 571 7.81 -28.83 21.76
N ALA A 572 8.32 -27.71 21.26
CA ALA A 572 9.04 -27.62 19.98
C ALA A 572 10.48 -28.20 20.02
N SER A 573 10.67 -29.38 20.62
CA SER A 573 11.95 -30.09 20.71
C SER A 573 11.77 -31.60 20.54
N SER A 574 12.86 -32.35 20.46
CA SER A 574 12.86 -33.82 20.40
C SER A 574 12.26 -34.53 21.62
N HIS A 575 11.87 -33.79 22.68
CA HIS A 575 11.07 -34.32 23.77
C HIS A 575 9.61 -34.60 23.37
N GLU A 576 9.11 -34.07 22.26
CA GLU A 576 7.79 -34.44 21.71
C GLU A 576 7.95 -35.55 20.65
N GLN A 577 7.33 -36.72 20.84
CA GLN A 577 7.42 -37.85 19.90
C GLN A 577 6.96 -37.53 18.47
N TYR A 578 6.10 -36.51 18.29
CA TYR A 578 5.65 -36.06 16.97
C TYR A 578 6.42 -34.83 16.43
N TYR A 579 7.53 -34.43 17.05
CA TYR A 579 8.37 -33.33 16.59
C TYR A 579 9.20 -33.64 15.33
N GLY A 580 9.45 -32.61 14.53
CA GLY A 580 10.30 -32.69 13.36
C GLY A 580 9.67 -33.48 12.21
N TYR A 581 10.47 -33.80 11.20
CA TYR A 581 9.99 -34.47 9.99
C TYR A 581 9.50 -35.90 10.25
N THR A 582 10.31 -36.72 10.92
CA THR A 582 9.97 -38.10 11.27
C THR A 582 8.78 -38.15 12.23
N GLY A 583 8.72 -37.27 13.22
CA GLY A 583 7.59 -37.17 14.14
C GLY A 583 6.28 -36.75 13.46
N ALA A 584 6.32 -35.85 12.48
CA ALA A 584 5.13 -35.48 11.71
C ALA A 584 4.62 -36.63 10.83
N LEU A 585 5.51 -37.43 10.21
CA LEU A 585 5.11 -38.66 9.50
C LEU A 585 4.55 -39.71 10.46
N ARG A 586 5.18 -39.90 11.63
CA ARG A 586 4.70 -40.77 12.70
C ARG A 586 3.31 -40.37 13.21
N CYS A 587 3.07 -39.07 13.34
CA CYS A 587 1.76 -38.50 13.67
C CYS A 587 0.71 -38.86 12.62
N LEU A 588 1.01 -38.76 11.32
CA LEU A 588 0.12 -39.23 10.25
C LEU A 588 -0.17 -40.72 10.39
N VAL A 589 0.84 -41.56 10.62
CA VAL A 589 0.66 -43.01 10.82
C VAL A 589 -0.25 -43.29 12.02
N GLU A 590 0.07 -42.75 13.20
CA GLU A 590 -0.60 -43.09 14.47
C GLU A 590 -1.96 -42.39 14.70
N LYS A 591 -2.19 -41.15 14.26
CA LYS A 591 -3.40 -40.36 14.62
C LYS A 591 -3.98 -39.42 13.55
N GLY A 592 -3.16 -38.94 12.61
CA GLY A 592 -3.51 -37.85 11.69
C GLY A 592 -4.07 -38.32 10.34
N ASP A 593 -4.60 -37.33 9.60
CA ASP A 593 -5.13 -37.48 8.25
C ASP A 593 -4.13 -36.99 7.19
N VAL A 594 -3.34 -35.94 7.52
CA VAL A 594 -2.31 -35.33 6.64
C VAL A 594 -1.05 -34.94 7.44
N ALA A 595 0.14 -35.16 6.85
CA ALA A 595 1.41 -34.63 7.35
C ALA A 595 2.09 -33.66 6.37
N PHE A 596 2.69 -32.59 6.91
CA PHE A 596 3.43 -31.60 6.13
C PHE A 596 4.94 -31.75 6.38
N ILE A 597 5.68 -32.24 5.38
CA ILE A 597 7.07 -32.71 5.49
C ILE A 597 7.87 -32.45 4.20
N LYS A 598 9.19 -32.72 4.20
CA LYS A 598 9.99 -32.78 2.96
C LYS A 598 9.78 -34.12 2.26
N HIS A 599 9.77 -34.11 0.92
CA HIS A 599 9.47 -35.26 0.06
C HIS A 599 10.18 -36.58 0.44
N SER A 600 11.49 -36.55 0.71
CA SER A 600 12.27 -37.76 1.00
C SER A 600 11.92 -38.48 2.31
N ILE A 601 11.14 -37.86 3.21
CA ILE A 601 10.92 -38.39 4.57
C ILE A 601 10.07 -39.66 4.59
N VAL A 602 9.20 -39.85 3.60
CA VAL A 602 8.49 -41.13 3.43
C VAL A 602 9.51 -42.22 3.09
N GLU A 603 10.36 -41.99 2.09
CA GLU A 603 11.42 -42.95 1.72
C GLU A 603 12.41 -43.23 2.88
N GLU A 604 12.79 -42.23 3.66
CA GLU A 604 13.65 -42.39 4.84
C GLU A 604 13.03 -43.28 5.94
N ASN A 605 11.71 -43.53 5.92
CA ASN A 605 10.98 -44.21 6.99
C ASN A 605 10.07 -45.37 6.55
N THR A 606 10.07 -45.76 5.27
CA THR A 606 9.36 -46.96 4.78
C THR A 606 10.33 -48.05 4.34
N ASP A 607 9.78 -49.20 3.93
CA ASP A 607 10.49 -50.29 3.26
C ASP A 607 11.66 -50.88 4.07
N GLY A 608 11.57 -50.78 5.39
CA GLY A 608 12.56 -51.27 6.33
C GLY A 608 13.74 -50.33 6.58
N LYS A 609 13.78 -49.13 5.97
CA LYS A 609 14.86 -48.16 6.18
C LYS A 609 14.87 -47.57 7.60
N ASN A 610 13.71 -47.41 8.23
CA ASN A 610 13.59 -47.18 9.67
C ASN A 610 13.15 -48.48 10.37
N THR A 611 13.89 -48.88 11.41
CA THR A 611 13.70 -50.11 12.17
C THR A 611 12.83 -49.96 13.42
N GLU A 612 12.41 -48.73 13.78
CA GLU A 612 11.50 -48.45 14.88
C GLU A 612 10.16 -49.18 14.75
N SER A 613 9.54 -49.54 15.88
CA SER A 613 8.33 -50.38 15.92
C SER A 613 7.12 -49.82 15.19
N TRP A 614 7.01 -48.49 15.02
CA TRP A 614 5.94 -47.83 14.27
C TRP A 614 6.21 -47.75 12.75
N ALA A 615 7.49 -47.87 12.34
CA ALA A 615 7.94 -47.65 10.96
C ALA A 615 8.31 -48.96 10.22
N LYS A 616 8.81 -49.96 10.95
CA LYS A 616 9.41 -51.21 10.44
C LYS A 616 8.60 -51.93 9.35
N ASN A 617 7.27 -51.86 9.41
CA ASN A 617 6.36 -52.56 8.49
C ASN A 617 5.70 -51.63 7.44
N LEU A 618 6.03 -50.33 7.43
CA LEU A 618 5.47 -49.36 6.49
C LEU A 618 6.04 -49.55 5.08
N LYS A 619 5.22 -49.27 4.08
CA LYS A 619 5.56 -49.36 2.65
C LYS A 619 5.30 -48.03 1.96
N MET A 620 6.19 -47.61 1.05
CA MET A 620 6.05 -46.32 0.36
C MET A 620 4.73 -46.21 -0.41
N ASP A 621 4.23 -47.33 -0.94
CA ASP A 621 2.99 -47.39 -1.71
C ASP A 621 1.72 -47.17 -0.87
N GLN A 622 1.81 -47.17 0.46
CA GLN A 622 0.72 -46.84 1.39
C GLN A 622 0.44 -45.32 1.48
N PHE A 623 1.31 -44.49 0.89
CA PHE A 623 1.24 -43.03 0.95
C PHE A 623 1.09 -42.40 -0.43
N GLU A 624 0.44 -41.24 -0.46
CA GLU A 624 0.26 -40.41 -1.66
C GLU A 624 0.49 -38.93 -1.32
N LEU A 625 0.82 -38.13 -2.33
CA LEU A 625 1.01 -36.68 -2.20
C LEU A 625 -0.27 -35.95 -2.59
N LEU A 626 -0.62 -34.88 -1.86
CA LEU A 626 -1.65 -33.93 -2.27
C LEU A 626 -1.03 -32.81 -3.11
N CYS A 627 -1.54 -32.63 -4.32
CA CYS A 627 -1.14 -31.57 -5.23
C CYS A 627 -2.04 -30.33 -5.05
N THR A 628 -1.50 -29.12 -5.23
CA THR A 628 -2.21 -27.87 -4.88
C THR A 628 -3.40 -27.53 -5.79
N ASP A 629 -3.52 -28.21 -6.94
CA ASP A 629 -4.68 -28.20 -7.83
C ASP A 629 -5.85 -29.08 -7.33
N GLY A 630 -5.58 -29.97 -6.37
CA GLY A 630 -6.52 -30.95 -5.82
C GLY A 630 -6.27 -32.39 -6.28
N GLN A 631 -5.30 -32.63 -7.19
CA GLN A 631 -4.92 -33.98 -7.61
C GLN A 631 -4.15 -34.73 -6.51
N ARG A 632 -3.98 -36.04 -6.72
CA ARG A 632 -3.03 -36.88 -5.99
C ARG A 632 -1.94 -37.40 -6.93
N ALA A 633 -0.75 -37.67 -6.39
CA ALA A 633 0.34 -38.29 -7.12
C ALA A 633 1.12 -39.29 -6.24
N ASN A 634 2.01 -40.08 -6.85
CA ASN A 634 2.92 -40.96 -6.11
C ASN A 634 3.92 -40.13 -5.30
N VAL A 635 4.45 -40.70 -4.21
CA VAL A 635 5.53 -40.11 -3.39
C VAL A 635 6.74 -39.69 -4.25
N MET A 636 7.07 -40.47 -5.29
CA MET A 636 8.19 -40.19 -6.20
C MET A 636 7.92 -39.06 -7.21
N ASP A 637 6.64 -38.69 -7.43
CA ASP A 637 6.25 -37.60 -8.35
C ASP A 637 6.43 -36.20 -7.72
N TYR A 638 7.11 -36.08 -6.58
CA TYR A 638 7.25 -34.85 -5.78
C TYR A 638 7.72 -33.63 -6.58
N ARG A 639 8.49 -33.81 -7.66
CA ARG A 639 8.95 -32.72 -8.55
C ARG A 639 7.77 -32.04 -9.26
N ARG A 640 6.71 -32.79 -9.60
CA ARG A 640 5.45 -32.29 -10.18
C ARG A 640 4.42 -31.97 -9.08
N CYS A 641 4.29 -32.84 -8.08
CA CYS A 641 3.29 -32.71 -7.00
C CYS A 641 3.94 -32.24 -5.69
N ASN A 642 3.98 -30.92 -5.50
CA ASN A 642 4.50 -30.29 -4.28
C ASN A 642 3.71 -29.03 -3.91
N LEU A 643 3.80 -28.67 -2.63
CA LEU A 643 3.34 -27.38 -2.14
C LEU A 643 4.29 -26.28 -2.62
N ALA A 644 5.61 -26.47 -2.44
CA ALA A 644 6.65 -25.63 -3.03
C ALA A 644 8.00 -26.35 -3.20
N LYS A 645 8.80 -25.89 -4.18
CA LYS A 645 10.27 -26.02 -4.17
C LYS A 645 10.79 -25.06 -3.09
N VAL A 646 11.73 -25.51 -2.25
CA VAL A 646 12.27 -24.74 -1.13
C VAL A 646 13.79 -24.73 -1.24
N PRO A 647 14.47 -23.56 -1.19
CA PRO A 647 15.91 -23.53 -1.16
C PRO A 647 16.48 -24.05 0.17
N THR A 648 17.77 -24.37 0.15
CA THR A 648 18.60 -24.56 1.34
C THR A 648 18.90 -23.22 2.04
N HIS A 649 19.82 -23.24 3.00
CA HIS A 649 20.30 -22.02 3.66
C HIS A 649 21.09 -21.15 2.69
N ALA A 650 21.08 -19.83 2.89
CA ALA A 650 21.88 -18.89 2.11
C ALA A 650 22.65 -17.92 3.01
N VAL A 651 23.89 -17.62 2.60
CA VAL A 651 24.65 -16.51 3.15
C VAL A 651 24.01 -15.20 2.67
N MET A 652 23.61 -14.35 3.62
CA MET A 652 23.04 -13.03 3.35
C MET A 652 24.04 -11.94 3.76
N ALA A 653 24.19 -10.91 2.93
CA ALA A 653 25.04 -9.74 3.18
C ALA A 653 24.39 -8.44 2.67
N ARG A 654 24.97 -7.29 2.99
CA ARG A 654 24.59 -6.02 2.34
C ARG A 654 25.05 -6.01 0.87
N PRO A 655 24.32 -5.36 -0.06
CA PRO A 655 24.64 -5.40 -1.50
C PRO A 655 26.07 -5.01 -1.85
N GLU A 656 26.61 -3.96 -1.24
CA GLU A 656 27.96 -3.43 -1.49
C GLU A 656 29.08 -4.32 -0.92
N LYS A 657 28.76 -5.24 0.01
CA LYS A 657 29.68 -6.25 0.53
C LYS A 657 29.55 -7.61 -0.14
N ALA A 658 28.47 -7.87 -0.88
CA ALA A 658 28.15 -9.20 -1.42
C ALA A 658 29.29 -9.81 -2.26
N GLN A 659 29.99 -9.02 -3.08
CA GLN A 659 31.13 -9.52 -3.85
C GLN A 659 32.32 -9.91 -2.96
N GLN A 660 32.70 -9.06 -2.00
CA GLN A 660 33.79 -9.37 -1.06
C GLN A 660 33.48 -10.62 -0.22
N VAL A 661 32.21 -10.84 0.13
CA VAL A 661 31.76 -12.05 0.85
C VAL A 661 31.83 -13.30 -0.04
N ARG A 662 31.51 -13.23 -1.35
CA ARG A 662 31.75 -14.35 -2.29
C ARG A 662 33.22 -14.69 -2.41
N ASP A 663 34.07 -13.70 -2.69
CA ASP A 663 35.50 -13.92 -2.95
C ASP A 663 36.22 -14.47 -1.70
N MET A 664 35.80 -14.00 -0.52
CA MET A 664 36.22 -14.58 0.77
C MET A 664 35.77 -16.05 0.87
N LEU A 665 34.47 -16.35 0.69
CA LEU A 665 33.96 -17.72 0.88
C LEU A 665 34.54 -18.71 -0.11
N GLU A 666 34.70 -18.36 -1.40
CA GLU A 666 35.36 -19.20 -2.39
C GLU A 666 36.83 -19.51 -2.02
N SER A 667 37.52 -18.55 -1.39
CA SER A 667 38.89 -18.76 -0.90
C SER A 667 38.91 -19.67 0.33
N GLN A 668 38.07 -19.37 1.33
CA GLN A 668 38.00 -20.14 2.58
C GLN A 668 37.53 -21.58 2.35
N GLU A 669 36.58 -21.82 1.45
CA GLU A 669 36.08 -23.16 1.13
C GLU A 669 37.14 -24.05 0.46
N ARG A 670 37.98 -23.49 -0.42
CA ARG A 670 39.12 -24.22 -1.03
C ARG A 670 40.16 -24.66 0.01
N LEU A 671 40.23 -23.99 1.15
CA LEU A 671 41.09 -24.35 2.28
C LEU A 671 40.37 -25.30 3.27
N PHE A 672 39.15 -24.98 3.67
CA PHE A 672 38.51 -25.54 4.87
C PHE A 672 37.13 -26.19 4.63
N GLY A 673 36.66 -26.26 3.38
CA GLY A 673 35.43 -26.99 3.01
C GLY A 673 35.60 -28.52 3.02
N SER A 674 34.56 -29.27 2.64
CA SER A 674 34.58 -30.75 2.69
C SER A 674 35.72 -31.40 1.87
N GLN A 675 36.19 -30.73 0.82
CA GLN A 675 37.32 -31.16 -0.03
C GLN A 675 38.53 -30.21 0.07
N GLY A 676 38.56 -29.32 1.06
CA GLY A 676 39.57 -28.28 1.22
C GLY A 676 40.96 -28.82 1.59
N THR A 677 42.01 -28.11 1.15
CA THR A 677 43.42 -28.53 1.31
C THR A 677 43.94 -28.51 2.75
N ARG A 678 43.24 -27.86 3.67
CA ARG A 678 43.52 -27.72 5.10
C ARG A 678 42.33 -28.10 5.99
N LYS A 679 41.36 -28.87 5.45
CA LYS A 679 40.15 -29.32 6.16
C LYS A 679 40.42 -30.03 7.50
N ASP A 680 41.60 -30.63 7.63
CA ASP A 680 42.03 -31.40 8.80
C ASP A 680 42.65 -30.50 9.90
N ASP A 681 43.06 -29.26 9.55
CA ASP A 681 43.38 -28.20 10.52
C ASP A 681 42.08 -27.58 11.08
N PHE A 682 41.11 -27.30 10.19
CA PHE A 682 39.80 -26.74 10.51
C PHE A 682 38.80 -27.04 9.38
N ASN A 683 37.55 -27.33 9.74
CA ASN A 683 36.48 -27.62 8.80
C ASN A 683 35.33 -26.61 8.96
N MET A 684 34.98 -25.90 7.88
CA MET A 684 33.87 -24.93 7.88
C MET A 684 32.51 -25.61 8.13
N PHE A 685 32.33 -26.86 7.69
CA PHE A 685 31.06 -27.58 7.71
C PHE A 685 31.00 -28.70 8.77
N ALA A 686 31.98 -28.81 9.68
CA ALA A 686 31.95 -29.76 10.78
C ALA A 686 32.70 -29.24 12.02
N TYR A 687 32.17 -29.44 13.22
CA TYR A 687 32.81 -29.02 14.47
C TYR A 687 32.43 -29.91 15.67
N GLU A 688 32.95 -29.60 16.87
CA GLU A 688 32.67 -30.29 18.14
C GLU A 688 31.17 -30.49 18.43
N SER A 689 30.35 -29.52 18.05
CA SER A 689 28.90 -29.52 18.16
C SER A 689 28.25 -29.11 16.84
N LYS A 690 26.96 -29.41 16.71
CA LYS A 690 26.25 -29.53 15.43
C LYS A 690 25.69 -28.21 14.90
N ASP A 691 25.67 -28.09 13.58
CA ASP A 691 24.96 -27.06 12.82
C ASP A 691 25.38 -25.61 13.17
N LEU A 692 26.64 -25.41 13.59
CA LEU A 692 27.21 -24.09 13.91
C LEU A 692 27.70 -23.36 12.65
N LEU A 693 27.28 -22.11 12.44
CA LEU A 693 27.59 -21.21 11.30
C LEU A 693 27.04 -21.67 9.94
N PHE A 694 27.09 -22.98 9.68
CA PHE A 694 26.62 -23.70 8.50
C PHE A 694 26.07 -25.07 8.97
N LYS A 695 25.33 -25.78 8.13
CA LYS A 695 24.85 -27.13 8.44
C LYS A 695 25.94 -28.19 8.36
N ASP A 696 25.90 -29.17 9.26
CA ASP A 696 26.86 -30.30 9.31
C ASP A 696 26.87 -31.17 8.04
N ARG A 697 25.83 -31.02 7.21
CA ARG A 697 25.63 -31.77 5.97
C ARG A 697 26.11 -31.01 4.73
N THR A 698 26.63 -29.79 4.90
CA THR A 698 27.01 -28.93 3.79
C THR A 698 28.28 -29.46 3.14
N LYS A 699 28.15 -29.78 1.85
CA LYS A 699 29.22 -30.31 1.00
C LYS A 699 30.00 -29.20 0.31
N CYS A 700 29.27 -28.16 -0.11
CA CYS A 700 29.84 -26.97 -0.72
C CYS A 700 28.90 -25.76 -0.62
N LEU A 701 29.40 -24.58 -0.98
CA LEU A 701 28.62 -23.36 -1.20
C LEU A 701 28.41 -23.10 -2.70
N ILE A 702 27.16 -23.13 -3.15
CA ILE A 702 26.79 -22.80 -4.54
C ILE A 702 26.80 -21.28 -4.71
N LYS A 703 27.58 -20.80 -5.68
CA LYS A 703 27.62 -19.40 -6.10
C LYS A 703 26.27 -18.96 -6.66
N LEU A 704 25.76 -17.81 -6.24
CA LEU A 704 24.52 -17.26 -6.77
C LEU A 704 24.81 -16.15 -7.79
N ARG A 705 23.96 -16.06 -8.83
CA ARG A 705 23.96 -15.01 -9.85
C ARG A 705 24.00 -13.61 -9.21
N ASP A 706 24.84 -12.74 -9.77
CA ASP A 706 24.88 -11.32 -9.42
C ASP A 706 23.51 -10.65 -9.58
N GLY A 707 23.14 -9.86 -8.57
CA GLY A 707 21.84 -9.20 -8.50
C GLY A 707 20.63 -10.14 -8.29
N MET A 708 20.82 -11.44 -7.98
CA MET A 708 19.71 -12.32 -7.62
C MET A 708 18.95 -11.77 -6.40
N SER A 709 17.67 -11.47 -6.56
CA SER A 709 16.85 -11.03 -5.42
C SER A 709 16.52 -12.20 -4.49
N TYR A 710 16.31 -11.89 -3.21
CA TYR A 710 15.82 -12.88 -2.24
C TYR A 710 14.47 -13.49 -2.67
N LYS A 711 13.63 -12.76 -3.42
CA LYS A 711 12.38 -13.28 -4.00
C LYS A 711 12.64 -14.38 -5.03
N GLU A 712 13.59 -14.16 -5.95
CA GLU A 712 13.99 -15.16 -6.94
C GLU A 712 14.60 -16.40 -6.27
N PHE A 713 15.46 -16.20 -5.27
CA PHE A 713 16.06 -17.28 -4.51
C PHE A 713 15.03 -18.15 -3.77
N LEU A 714 14.03 -17.54 -3.13
CA LEU A 714 12.94 -18.24 -2.45
C LEU A 714 11.95 -18.91 -3.42
N GLY A 715 11.75 -18.33 -4.60
CA GLY A 715 10.76 -18.75 -5.59
C GLY A 715 9.33 -18.36 -5.22
N ASP A 716 8.51 -18.05 -6.24
CA ASP A 716 7.21 -17.39 -6.05
C ASP A 716 6.26 -18.11 -5.08
N LYS A 717 6.18 -19.45 -5.12
CA LYS A 717 5.28 -20.22 -4.22
C LYS A 717 5.63 -20.04 -2.74
N TYR A 718 6.92 -20.07 -2.40
CA TYR A 718 7.39 -19.98 -1.02
C TYR A 718 7.41 -18.51 -0.55
N TYR A 719 7.86 -17.59 -1.39
CA TYR A 719 7.72 -16.15 -1.16
C TYR A 719 6.26 -15.76 -0.90
N ALA A 720 5.31 -16.20 -1.72
CA ALA A 720 3.89 -15.92 -1.53
C ALA A 720 3.35 -16.50 -0.22
N SER A 721 3.79 -17.70 0.17
CA SER A 721 3.40 -18.32 1.45
C SER A 721 3.90 -17.50 2.65
N LEU A 722 5.15 -17.04 2.63
CA LEU A 722 5.73 -16.20 3.68
C LEU A 722 5.11 -14.80 3.71
N ALA A 723 4.92 -14.16 2.55
CA ALA A 723 4.27 -12.86 2.47
C ALA A 723 2.82 -12.92 2.98
N SER A 724 2.10 -14.01 2.70
CA SER A 724 0.73 -14.22 3.19
C SER A 724 0.70 -14.45 4.71
N LEU A 725 1.59 -15.25 5.29
CA LEU A 725 1.63 -15.42 6.75
C LEU A 725 2.00 -14.14 7.51
N ASN A 726 2.92 -13.35 6.96
CA ASN A 726 3.36 -12.13 7.62
C ASN A 726 2.31 -11.01 7.63
N THR A 727 1.15 -11.15 6.96
CA THR A 727 0.02 -10.22 7.20
C THR A 727 -0.72 -10.49 8.51
N CYS A 728 -0.56 -11.67 9.11
CA CYS A 728 -1.27 -12.07 10.32
C CYS A 728 -0.55 -11.68 11.61
N ASN A 729 0.77 -11.87 11.65
CA ASN A 729 1.61 -11.43 12.76
C ASN A 729 3.02 -11.15 12.21
N PRO A 730 3.27 -9.94 11.66
CA PRO A 730 4.61 -9.58 11.19
C PRO A 730 5.57 -9.55 12.39
N SER A 731 6.81 -9.98 12.19
CA SER A 731 7.86 -9.74 13.19
C SER A 731 8.13 -8.23 13.31
N ASP A 732 8.63 -7.80 14.46
CA ASP A 732 8.93 -6.40 14.80
C ASP A 732 9.87 -5.73 13.77
N LEU A 733 10.76 -6.55 13.19
CA LEU A 733 11.72 -6.21 12.14
C LEU A 733 11.07 -6.09 10.74
N LEU A 734 10.00 -6.85 10.47
CA LEU A 734 9.24 -6.85 9.22
C LEU A 734 8.11 -5.82 9.18
N GLN A 735 7.59 -5.44 10.35
CA GLN A 735 6.49 -4.47 10.51
C GLN A 735 6.67 -3.16 9.70
N PRO A 736 7.83 -2.46 9.70
CA PRO A 736 7.95 -1.20 8.96
C PRO A 736 7.82 -1.37 7.44
N HIS A 737 8.27 -2.51 6.91
CA HIS A 737 8.25 -2.81 5.47
C HIS A 737 6.87 -3.30 4.99
N LEU A 738 6.20 -4.13 5.77
CA LEU A 738 4.86 -4.64 5.42
C LEU A 738 3.80 -3.54 5.48
N GLU A 739 3.93 -2.56 6.37
CA GLU A 739 3.07 -1.37 6.36
C GLU A 739 3.25 -0.49 5.12
N ALA A 740 4.45 -0.48 4.51
CA ALA A 740 4.70 0.22 3.25
C ALA A 740 4.04 -0.52 2.08
N LEU A 741 4.31 -1.81 1.91
CA LEU A 741 3.68 -2.65 0.87
C LEU A 741 2.14 -2.67 0.96
N ARG A 742 1.59 -2.71 2.20
CA ARG A 742 0.14 -2.64 2.41
C ARG A 742 -0.46 -1.35 1.88
N ARG A 743 0.28 -0.23 1.92
CA ARG A 743 -0.11 1.08 1.38
C ARG A 743 0.11 1.22 -0.14
N GLU A 744 0.99 0.44 -0.77
CA GLU A 744 1.04 0.36 -2.23
C GLU A 744 -0.21 -0.37 -2.76
N LEU A 745 -0.61 -1.49 -2.14
CA LEU A 745 -1.83 -2.22 -2.51
C LEU A 745 -3.13 -1.47 -2.16
N HIS A 746 -3.13 -0.66 -1.09
CA HIS A 746 -4.31 0.09 -0.61
C HIS A 746 -4.11 1.62 -0.70
N GLY A 747 -3.35 2.09 -1.70
CA GLY A 747 -3.10 3.51 -1.88
C GLY A 747 -4.40 4.27 -2.14
N PRO A 748 -4.52 5.56 -1.73
CA PRO A 748 -5.72 6.35 -1.98
C PRO A 748 -6.04 6.47 -3.49
N ALA A 749 -5.04 6.35 -4.37
CA ALA A 749 -5.24 6.21 -5.81
C ALA A 749 -5.97 4.90 -6.19
N VAL A 750 -5.54 3.74 -5.66
CA VAL A 750 -6.20 2.45 -5.93
C VAL A 750 -7.61 2.43 -5.33
N LEU A 751 -7.77 2.94 -4.11
CA LEU A 751 -9.06 2.99 -3.44
C LEU A 751 -10.03 3.97 -4.14
N SER A 752 -9.56 5.13 -4.61
CA SER A 752 -10.38 6.07 -5.38
C SER A 752 -10.68 5.58 -6.79
N VAL A 753 -9.79 4.82 -7.45
CA VAL A 753 -10.10 4.13 -8.71
C VAL A 753 -11.15 3.04 -8.50
N LEU A 754 -11.06 2.24 -7.43
CA LEU A 754 -12.09 1.26 -7.08
C LEU A 754 -13.42 1.94 -6.74
N VAL A 755 -13.42 3.00 -5.93
CA VAL A 755 -14.63 3.77 -5.60
C VAL A 755 -15.20 4.48 -6.83
N ALA A 756 -14.38 4.97 -7.76
CA ALA A 756 -14.82 5.55 -9.02
C ALA A 756 -15.41 4.49 -9.97
N LEU A 757 -14.80 3.31 -10.08
CA LEU A 757 -15.35 2.19 -10.85
C LEU A 757 -16.67 1.71 -10.25
N ILE A 758 -16.75 1.56 -8.92
CA ILE A 758 -17.98 1.20 -8.21
C ILE A 758 -19.03 2.31 -8.37
N ALA A 759 -18.66 3.58 -8.30
CA ALA A 759 -19.59 4.71 -8.53
C ALA A 759 -20.08 4.77 -9.98
N VAL A 760 -19.22 4.50 -10.97
CA VAL A 760 -19.62 4.41 -12.39
C VAL A 760 -20.52 3.20 -12.62
N VAL A 761 -20.22 2.03 -12.04
CA VAL A 761 -21.07 0.84 -12.12
C VAL A 761 -22.42 1.07 -11.42
N ILE A 762 -22.44 1.64 -10.22
CA ILE A 762 -23.67 1.99 -9.50
C ILE A 762 -24.46 3.05 -10.28
N THR A 763 -23.81 4.08 -10.83
CA THR A 763 -24.47 5.09 -11.66
C THR A 763 -25.03 4.48 -12.94
N PHE A 764 -24.31 3.55 -13.59
CA PHE A 764 -24.78 2.83 -14.78
C PHE A 764 -25.93 1.86 -14.47
N LEU A 765 -25.90 1.20 -13.31
CA LEU A 765 -26.99 0.33 -12.84
C LEU A 765 -28.22 1.14 -12.46
N ILE A 766 -28.07 2.26 -11.73
CA ILE A 766 -29.15 3.21 -11.43
C ILE A 766 -29.69 3.82 -12.73
N TRP A 767 -28.83 4.19 -13.68
CA TRP A 767 -29.24 4.73 -14.98
C TRP A 767 -30.03 3.70 -15.79
N ARG A 768 -29.58 2.43 -15.85
CA ARG A 768 -30.36 1.30 -16.41
C ARG A 768 -31.69 1.09 -15.69
N PHE A 769 -31.72 1.14 -14.36
CA PHE A 769 -32.93 0.91 -13.56
C PHE A 769 -33.96 2.03 -13.73
N LEU A 770 -33.50 3.29 -13.81
CA LEU A 770 -34.34 4.47 -14.09
C LEU A 770 -34.80 4.51 -15.57
N GLN A 771 -33.94 4.14 -16.53
CA GLN A 771 -34.35 3.94 -17.93
C GLN A 771 -35.29 2.75 -18.12
N GLY A 772 -35.30 1.78 -17.18
CA GLY A 772 -36.16 0.60 -17.20
C GLY A 772 -37.67 0.88 -17.10
N ARG A 773 -38.08 2.06 -16.63
CA ARG A 773 -39.50 2.48 -16.58
C ARG A 773 -40.04 2.96 -17.94
N ARG A 774 -39.86 2.18 -19.01
CA ARG A 774 -40.41 2.47 -20.35
C ARG A 774 -41.81 1.88 -20.57
N SER A 775 -42.80 2.71 -20.30
CA SER A 775 -44.15 2.78 -20.92
C SER A 775 -44.94 1.47 -21.16
N SER A 776 -46.07 1.33 -20.46
CA SER A 776 -47.11 0.32 -20.75
C SER A 776 -47.95 0.63 -22.02
N ARG A 777 -47.72 1.77 -22.68
CA ARG A 777 -48.57 2.26 -23.79
C ARG A 777 -48.29 1.50 -25.09
N LYS A 778 -49.33 1.11 -25.82
CA LYS A 778 -49.26 0.34 -27.08
C LYS A 778 -50.15 0.87 -28.22
N ALA A 779 -50.92 1.94 -28.01
CA ALA A 779 -51.83 2.45 -29.03
C ALA A 779 -51.14 3.45 -29.97
N VAL A 780 -51.54 3.44 -31.24
CA VAL A 780 -51.14 4.39 -32.29
C VAL A 780 -52.42 4.99 -32.87
N LEU A 781 -52.60 6.31 -32.72
CA LEU A 781 -53.85 6.98 -33.11
C LEU A 781 -53.73 7.60 -34.50
N LEU A 782 -54.72 7.37 -35.38
CA LEU A 782 -54.84 8.07 -36.65
C LEU A 782 -55.73 9.30 -36.46
N LEU A 783 -55.17 10.49 -36.66
CA LEU A 783 -55.83 11.80 -36.56
C LEU A 783 -55.81 12.52 -37.91
N GLY A 784 -56.57 13.61 -38.03
CA GLY A 784 -56.71 14.42 -39.25
C GLY A 784 -58.16 14.70 -39.62
N LEU A 785 -58.38 15.60 -40.59
CA LEU A 785 -59.70 16.05 -41.03
C LEU A 785 -60.56 14.92 -41.66
N CYS A 786 -61.80 15.25 -42.03
CA CYS A 786 -62.54 14.45 -43.00
C CYS A 786 -61.75 14.29 -44.30
N ASP A 787 -62.07 13.24 -45.06
CA ASP A 787 -61.59 12.93 -46.42
C ASP A 787 -60.07 12.81 -46.64
N ALA A 788 -59.23 13.13 -45.65
CA ALA A 788 -57.77 12.88 -45.64
C ALA A 788 -57.37 11.39 -45.75
N GLY A 789 -58.33 10.47 -45.76
CA GLY A 789 -58.12 9.05 -46.06
C GLY A 789 -57.69 8.16 -44.90
N LYS A 790 -57.85 8.61 -43.64
CA LYS A 790 -57.46 7.86 -42.43
C LYS A 790 -58.03 6.43 -42.38
N THR A 791 -59.31 6.28 -42.67
CA THR A 791 -60.00 4.97 -42.63
C THR A 791 -59.58 4.04 -43.77
N LEU A 792 -59.25 4.60 -44.95
CA LEU A 792 -58.64 3.84 -46.05
C LEU A 792 -57.20 3.41 -45.69
N LEU A 793 -56.44 4.29 -45.05
CA LEU A 793 -55.09 4.00 -44.53
C LEU A 793 -55.12 2.86 -43.50
N PHE A 794 -56.08 2.91 -42.56
CA PHE A 794 -56.35 1.85 -41.58
C PHE A 794 -56.71 0.51 -42.27
N ALA A 795 -57.61 0.54 -43.24
CA ALA A 795 -58.02 -0.66 -43.98
C ALA A 795 -56.87 -1.28 -44.81
N ARG A 796 -56.05 -0.44 -45.47
CA ARG A 796 -54.85 -0.87 -46.21
C ARG A 796 -53.81 -1.49 -45.28
N LEU A 797 -53.44 -0.84 -44.17
CA LEU A 797 -52.45 -1.37 -43.21
C LEU A 797 -52.87 -2.72 -42.61
N LEU A 798 -54.17 -2.94 -42.38
CA LEU A 798 -54.66 -4.17 -41.75
C LEU A 798 -54.97 -5.32 -42.72
N SER A 799 -55.12 -5.05 -44.02
CA SER A 799 -55.61 -6.05 -44.98
C SER A 799 -54.99 -6.02 -46.38
N GLY A 800 -54.11 -5.05 -46.67
CA GLY A 800 -53.50 -4.76 -47.97
C GLY A 800 -54.47 -4.20 -49.04
N ARG A 801 -55.75 -4.54 -48.94
CA ARG A 801 -56.78 -4.29 -49.96
C ARG A 801 -57.35 -2.88 -49.88
N TYR A 802 -57.64 -2.31 -51.05
CA TYR A 802 -58.49 -1.13 -51.16
C TYR A 802 -59.91 -1.43 -50.64
N ARG A 803 -60.58 -0.40 -50.10
CA ARG A 803 -62.01 -0.40 -49.74
C ARG A 803 -62.53 1.02 -49.87
N ASP A 804 -63.73 1.20 -50.41
CA ASP A 804 -64.41 2.50 -50.32
C ASP A 804 -64.80 2.78 -48.86
N THR A 805 -64.50 3.99 -48.40
CA THR A 805 -64.74 4.42 -47.02
C THR A 805 -65.65 5.64 -46.98
N GLN A 806 -66.73 5.52 -46.21
CA GLN A 806 -67.57 6.66 -45.83
C GLN A 806 -67.00 7.37 -44.60
N THR A 807 -67.57 8.50 -44.21
CA THR A 807 -67.13 9.29 -43.05
C THR A 807 -67.37 8.53 -41.73
N SER A 808 -66.28 8.15 -41.06
CA SER A 808 -66.33 7.40 -39.79
C SER A 808 -66.97 8.21 -38.66
N ILE A 809 -68.05 7.68 -38.08
CA ILE A 809 -68.84 8.27 -36.97
C ILE A 809 -68.35 7.78 -35.60
N THR A 810 -67.70 6.60 -35.54
CA THR A 810 -67.15 5.99 -34.31
C THR A 810 -65.68 5.61 -34.49
N ASP A 811 -64.97 5.34 -33.40
CA ASP A 811 -63.61 4.80 -33.47
C ASP A 811 -63.59 3.36 -34.03
N SER A 812 -62.47 3.00 -34.66
CA SER A 812 -62.17 1.63 -35.10
C SER A 812 -60.78 1.24 -34.61
N SER A 813 -60.65 0.10 -33.91
CA SER A 813 -59.38 -0.35 -33.35
C SER A 813 -59.03 -1.78 -33.75
N ALA A 814 -57.74 -2.05 -33.99
CA ALA A 814 -57.23 -3.35 -34.38
C ALA A 814 -55.75 -3.53 -34.00
N VAL A 815 -55.32 -4.79 -33.85
CA VAL A 815 -53.91 -5.12 -33.58
C VAL A 815 -53.15 -5.28 -34.89
N TYR A 816 -52.21 -4.36 -35.13
CA TYR A 816 -51.26 -4.42 -36.24
C TYR A 816 -50.02 -5.22 -35.81
N ARG A 817 -49.63 -6.19 -36.64
CA ARG A 817 -48.51 -7.11 -36.39
C ARG A 817 -47.31 -6.69 -37.24
N VAL A 818 -46.17 -6.46 -36.59
CA VAL A 818 -45.03 -5.79 -37.21
C VAL A 818 -44.07 -6.83 -37.81
N SER A 819 -44.36 -7.25 -39.04
CA SER A 819 -43.58 -8.27 -39.79
C SER A 819 -43.59 -9.67 -39.13
N GLN A 820 -42.70 -10.57 -39.59
CA GLN A 820 -42.76 -12.01 -39.31
C GLN A 820 -42.35 -12.43 -37.88
N ASP A 821 -41.70 -11.57 -37.11
CA ASP A 821 -41.24 -11.90 -35.76
C ASP A 821 -42.37 -11.73 -34.73
N LYS A 822 -42.71 -12.80 -34.01
CA LYS A 822 -44.02 -12.99 -33.36
C LYS A 822 -44.22 -12.21 -32.04
N SER A 823 -43.33 -11.28 -31.71
CA SER A 823 -43.24 -10.66 -30.37
C SER A 823 -43.71 -9.20 -30.28
N THR A 824 -43.74 -8.44 -31.38
CA THR A 824 -44.04 -6.99 -31.38
C THR A 824 -45.39 -6.66 -32.05
N ASN A 825 -46.36 -6.23 -31.23
CA ASN A 825 -47.71 -5.88 -31.65
C ASN A 825 -48.10 -4.49 -31.13
N VAL A 826 -48.70 -3.65 -31.99
CA VAL A 826 -49.25 -2.33 -31.64
C VAL A 826 -50.74 -2.27 -31.98
N THR A 827 -51.50 -1.44 -31.28
CA THR A 827 -52.94 -1.24 -31.55
C THR A 827 -53.12 0.01 -32.39
N LEU A 828 -53.48 -0.13 -33.68
CA LEU A 828 -53.94 0.99 -34.50
C LEU A 828 -55.35 1.37 -34.06
N ILE A 829 -55.64 2.67 -33.96
CA ILE A 829 -56.98 3.21 -33.69
C ILE A 829 -57.26 4.35 -34.68
N ASP A 830 -58.24 4.19 -35.57
CA ASP A 830 -58.76 5.25 -36.43
C ASP A 830 -59.86 6.04 -35.71
N LEU A 831 -59.77 7.38 -35.73
CA LEU A 831 -60.71 8.28 -35.05
C LEU A 831 -61.53 9.13 -36.04
N PRO A 832 -62.82 9.41 -35.74
CA PRO A 832 -63.66 10.32 -36.53
C PRO A 832 -62.99 11.66 -36.87
N GLY A 833 -63.03 12.03 -38.16
CA GLY A 833 -62.49 13.32 -38.64
C GLY A 833 -63.45 14.50 -38.49
N HIS A 834 -64.73 14.24 -38.25
CA HIS A 834 -65.78 15.25 -38.24
C HIS A 834 -65.61 16.21 -37.06
N GLU A 835 -65.88 17.50 -37.28
CA GLU A 835 -65.56 18.57 -36.33
C GLU A 835 -66.19 18.36 -34.94
N SER A 836 -67.46 17.99 -34.89
CA SER A 836 -68.19 17.75 -33.64
C SER A 836 -67.69 16.53 -32.83
N LEU A 837 -66.87 15.65 -33.43
CA LEU A 837 -66.45 14.38 -32.83
C LEU A 837 -64.94 14.29 -32.56
N ARG A 838 -64.12 14.92 -33.42
CA ARG A 838 -62.64 14.74 -33.45
C ARG A 838 -61.94 14.93 -32.10
N LEU A 839 -62.37 15.92 -31.30
CA LEU A 839 -61.81 16.18 -29.97
C LEU A 839 -62.31 15.20 -28.89
N GLN A 840 -63.59 14.80 -28.93
CA GLN A 840 -64.17 13.88 -27.96
C GLN A 840 -63.49 12.50 -28.01
N PHE A 841 -63.22 11.99 -29.21
CA PHE A 841 -62.50 10.74 -29.39
C PHE A 841 -61.00 10.87 -29.08
N LEU A 842 -60.37 12.01 -29.38
CA LEU A 842 -58.98 12.27 -28.97
C LEU A 842 -58.82 12.21 -27.44
N GLU A 843 -59.73 12.84 -26.69
CA GLU A 843 -59.73 12.86 -25.22
C GLU A 843 -59.72 11.45 -24.63
N ARG A 844 -60.55 10.56 -25.20
CA ARG A 844 -60.72 9.16 -24.77
C ARG A 844 -59.46 8.31 -24.95
N PHE A 845 -58.62 8.60 -25.95
CA PHE A 845 -57.50 7.71 -26.33
C PHE A 845 -56.09 8.31 -26.13
N LYS A 846 -55.92 9.63 -26.02
CA LYS A 846 -54.60 10.29 -25.91
C LYS A 846 -53.73 9.83 -24.73
N ALA A 847 -54.33 9.33 -23.65
CA ALA A 847 -53.61 8.79 -22.49
C ALA A 847 -52.92 7.44 -22.76
N ALA A 848 -53.46 6.64 -23.68
CA ALA A 848 -52.95 5.33 -24.08
C ALA A 848 -52.01 5.38 -25.29
N ALA A 849 -51.93 6.54 -25.96
CA ALA A 849 -51.10 6.76 -27.14
C ALA A 849 -49.60 6.59 -26.83
N ARG A 850 -48.96 5.68 -27.57
CA ARG A 850 -47.51 5.58 -27.74
C ARG A 850 -47.04 6.46 -28.89
N ALA A 851 -47.87 6.59 -29.92
CA ALA A 851 -47.63 7.42 -31.09
C ALA A 851 -48.94 7.97 -31.67
N ILE A 852 -48.81 8.99 -32.53
CA ILE A 852 -49.88 9.67 -33.25
C ILE A 852 -49.45 9.78 -34.72
N VAL A 853 -50.32 9.39 -35.64
CA VAL A 853 -50.19 9.64 -37.08
C VAL A 853 -51.26 10.62 -37.48
N PHE A 854 -50.88 11.86 -37.76
CA PHE A 854 -51.78 12.91 -38.20
C PHE A 854 -51.77 12.96 -39.74
N VAL A 855 -52.86 12.49 -40.35
CA VAL A 855 -53.01 12.36 -41.80
C VAL A 855 -53.52 13.68 -42.39
N VAL A 856 -52.86 14.14 -43.46
CA VAL A 856 -53.18 15.37 -44.18
C VAL A 856 -53.53 15.01 -45.62
N ASP A 857 -54.61 15.59 -46.16
CA ASP A 857 -54.91 15.53 -47.59
C ASP A 857 -53.96 16.46 -48.34
N SER A 858 -52.96 15.91 -49.03
CA SER A 858 -51.94 16.72 -49.70
C SER A 858 -52.48 17.50 -50.91
N VAL A 859 -53.67 17.16 -51.43
CA VAL A 859 -54.33 17.81 -52.57
C VAL A 859 -55.20 18.98 -52.08
N ALA A 860 -56.02 18.74 -51.06
CA ALA A 860 -56.92 19.73 -50.47
C ALA A 860 -56.19 20.74 -49.56
N PHE A 861 -55.03 20.37 -49.02
CA PHE A 861 -54.25 21.16 -48.04
C PHE A 861 -54.12 22.66 -48.36
N GLN A 862 -53.96 23.05 -49.64
CA GLN A 862 -53.80 24.46 -49.98
C GLN A 862 -55.05 25.32 -49.68
N ARG A 863 -56.23 24.69 -49.51
CA ARG A 863 -57.50 25.30 -49.09
C ARG A 863 -57.74 25.11 -47.59
N GLU A 864 -57.41 23.93 -47.06
CA GLU A 864 -57.71 23.48 -45.69
C GLU A 864 -56.60 23.78 -44.67
N VAL A 865 -55.49 24.41 -45.08
CA VAL A 865 -54.29 24.65 -44.24
C VAL A 865 -54.61 25.24 -42.86
N LYS A 866 -55.65 26.08 -42.75
CA LYS A 866 -56.10 26.67 -41.50
C LYS A 866 -56.75 25.64 -40.58
N ASP A 867 -57.69 24.85 -41.09
CA ASP A 867 -58.42 23.83 -40.35
C ASP A 867 -57.50 22.66 -39.93
N VAL A 868 -56.53 22.32 -40.80
CA VAL A 868 -55.45 21.38 -40.52
C VAL A 868 -54.55 21.92 -39.40
N ALA A 869 -54.09 23.17 -39.51
CA ALA A 869 -53.22 23.80 -38.51
C ALA A 869 -53.94 24.01 -37.16
N GLU A 870 -55.21 24.39 -37.15
CA GLU A 870 -56.00 24.58 -35.94
C GLU A 870 -56.23 23.27 -35.20
N PHE A 871 -56.60 22.19 -35.90
CA PHE A 871 -56.76 20.89 -35.25
C PHE A 871 -55.40 20.35 -34.75
N LEU A 872 -54.31 20.52 -35.53
CA LEU A 872 -52.97 20.14 -35.10
C LEU A 872 -52.49 20.96 -33.89
N TYR A 873 -52.79 22.26 -33.84
CA TYR A 873 -52.51 23.13 -32.68
C TYR A 873 -53.19 22.59 -31.41
N GLN A 874 -54.45 22.19 -31.51
CA GLN A 874 -55.21 21.61 -30.39
C GLN A 874 -54.59 20.29 -29.88
N VAL A 875 -54.10 19.42 -30.78
CA VAL A 875 -53.37 18.20 -30.40
C VAL A 875 -52.03 18.53 -29.72
N LEU A 876 -51.28 19.50 -30.25
CA LEU A 876 -49.94 19.85 -29.78
C LEU A 876 -49.91 20.66 -28.47
N VAL A 877 -51.00 21.36 -28.13
CA VAL A 877 -51.15 22.12 -26.87
C VAL A 877 -51.75 21.27 -25.73
N ASP A 878 -52.28 20.08 -26.02
CA ASP A 878 -52.85 19.22 -24.98
C ASP A 878 -51.84 18.82 -23.90
N SER A 879 -52.21 19.05 -22.65
CA SER A 879 -51.36 18.79 -21.47
C SER A 879 -50.98 17.31 -21.30
N THR A 880 -51.79 16.38 -21.81
CA THR A 880 -51.51 14.93 -21.74
C THR A 880 -50.64 14.49 -22.91
N VAL A 881 -50.85 14.99 -24.12
CA VAL A 881 -49.95 14.78 -25.26
C VAL A 881 -48.56 15.33 -24.96
N LEU A 882 -48.44 16.58 -24.50
CA LEU A 882 -47.15 17.20 -24.13
C LEU A 882 -46.44 16.45 -23.00
N ARG A 883 -47.16 16.05 -21.95
CA ARG A 883 -46.61 15.28 -20.81
C ARG A 883 -46.22 13.84 -21.19
N ASN A 884 -46.90 13.25 -22.18
CA ASN A 884 -46.64 11.88 -22.63
C ASN A 884 -45.58 11.80 -23.74
N ALA A 885 -45.37 12.90 -24.48
CA ALA A 885 -44.50 13.02 -25.65
C ALA A 885 -44.56 11.81 -26.63
N PRO A 886 -45.75 11.36 -27.08
CA PRO A 886 -45.88 10.27 -28.05
C PRO A 886 -45.20 10.66 -29.37
N ALA A 887 -44.61 9.70 -30.08
CA ALA A 887 -44.00 9.98 -31.38
C ALA A 887 -45.06 10.49 -32.38
N LEU A 888 -44.78 11.58 -33.11
CA LEU A 888 -45.72 12.17 -34.06
C LEU A 888 -45.22 11.97 -35.50
N LEU A 889 -46.09 11.46 -36.36
CA LEU A 889 -45.90 11.45 -37.80
C LEU A 889 -46.95 12.35 -38.45
N ILE A 890 -46.54 13.24 -39.34
CA ILE A 890 -47.45 13.89 -40.29
C ILE A 890 -47.42 13.09 -41.58
N ALA A 891 -48.54 12.39 -41.88
CA ALA A 891 -48.68 11.54 -43.06
C ALA A 891 -49.37 12.33 -44.18
N CYS A 892 -48.57 12.80 -45.14
CA CYS A 892 -49.00 13.58 -46.30
C CYS A 892 -49.53 12.64 -47.38
N ASN A 893 -50.81 12.27 -47.25
CA ASN A 893 -51.50 11.27 -48.07
C ASN A 893 -51.99 11.84 -49.42
N LYS A 894 -52.43 10.96 -50.33
CA LYS A 894 -52.93 11.25 -51.68
C LYS A 894 -51.87 11.76 -52.69
N GLN A 895 -50.62 11.32 -52.55
CA GLN A 895 -49.53 11.68 -53.48
C GLN A 895 -49.67 11.04 -54.88
N ASP A 896 -50.64 10.15 -55.07
CA ASP A 896 -51.06 9.63 -56.39
C ASP A 896 -51.72 10.70 -57.29
N VAL A 897 -52.10 11.85 -56.74
CA VAL A 897 -52.76 12.94 -57.46
C VAL A 897 -51.76 14.06 -57.77
N THR A 898 -51.62 14.42 -59.06
CA THR A 898 -50.62 15.38 -59.57
C THR A 898 -50.62 16.78 -58.96
N MET A 899 -51.69 17.17 -58.26
CA MET A 899 -51.82 18.48 -57.60
C MET A 899 -51.39 18.48 -56.12
N ALA A 900 -51.02 17.31 -55.57
CA ALA A 900 -50.58 17.11 -54.20
C ALA A 900 -49.37 17.98 -53.82
N LYS A 901 -49.26 18.33 -52.54
CA LYS A 901 -48.13 19.05 -51.96
C LYS A 901 -47.16 18.06 -51.31
N SER A 902 -45.87 18.29 -51.52
CA SER A 902 -44.82 17.54 -50.83
C SER A 902 -44.84 17.83 -49.33
N ALA A 903 -44.40 16.85 -48.54
CA ALA A 903 -44.26 16.93 -47.09
C ALA A 903 -43.44 18.15 -46.65
N LYS A 904 -42.40 18.51 -47.39
CA LYS A 904 -41.57 19.69 -47.11
C LYS A 904 -42.36 21.01 -47.25
N LEU A 905 -43.25 21.11 -48.24
CA LEU A 905 -44.10 22.29 -48.42
C LEU A 905 -45.24 22.33 -47.38
N ILE A 906 -45.81 21.16 -47.05
CA ILE A 906 -46.81 21.02 -45.99
C ILE A 906 -46.22 21.42 -44.64
N GLN A 907 -45.00 20.97 -44.31
CA GLN A 907 -44.28 21.38 -43.11
C GLN A 907 -44.13 22.91 -43.05
N GLN A 908 -43.58 23.53 -44.11
CA GLN A 908 -43.32 24.98 -44.12
C GLN A 908 -44.60 25.82 -43.99
N GLN A 909 -45.70 25.40 -44.61
CA GLN A 909 -46.99 26.08 -44.48
C GLN A 909 -47.62 25.86 -43.08
N LEU A 910 -47.50 24.66 -42.50
CA LEU A 910 -47.95 24.39 -41.13
C LEU A 910 -47.12 25.14 -40.09
N GLU A 911 -45.80 25.20 -40.21
CA GLU A 911 -44.93 25.94 -39.29
C GLU A 911 -45.30 27.43 -39.27
N LYS A 912 -45.55 28.01 -40.44
CA LYS A 912 -46.04 29.38 -40.58
C LYS A 912 -47.41 29.59 -39.92
N GLU A 913 -48.41 28.76 -40.22
CA GLU A 913 -49.77 29.02 -39.73
C GLU A 913 -49.98 28.60 -38.26
N LEU A 914 -49.22 27.63 -37.75
CA LEU A 914 -49.10 27.37 -36.31
C LEU A 914 -48.43 28.54 -35.58
N ASN A 915 -47.48 29.23 -36.20
CA ASN A 915 -46.92 30.47 -35.66
C ASN A 915 -47.97 31.59 -35.63
N THR A 916 -48.77 31.76 -36.69
CA THR A 916 -49.92 32.68 -36.74
C THR A 916 -50.90 32.39 -35.59
N LEU A 917 -51.37 31.14 -35.47
CA LEU A 917 -52.33 30.68 -34.45
C LEU A 917 -51.81 30.85 -33.03
N ARG A 918 -50.51 30.56 -32.81
CA ARG A 918 -49.84 30.80 -31.52
C ARG A 918 -49.91 32.27 -31.12
N VAL A 919 -49.59 33.18 -32.05
CA VAL A 919 -49.57 34.62 -31.76
C VAL A 919 -50.99 35.12 -31.47
N THR A 920 -51.97 34.83 -32.34
CA THR A 920 -53.36 35.28 -32.13
C THR A 920 -53.99 34.71 -30.88
N ARG A 921 -53.85 33.40 -30.61
CA ARG A 921 -54.37 32.78 -29.37
C ARG A 921 -53.64 33.27 -28.11
N SER A 922 -52.39 33.73 -28.20
CA SER A 922 -51.68 34.36 -27.08
C SER A 922 -52.04 35.84 -26.84
N ALA A 923 -52.74 36.48 -27.78
CA ALA A 923 -53.21 37.86 -27.68
C ALA A 923 -54.71 37.97 -27.34
N ALA A 924 -55.44 36.85 -27.36
CA ALA A 924 -56.85 36.81 -26.99
C ALA A 924 -57.02 36.92 -25.46
N PRO A 925 -57.87 37.82 -24.93
CA PRO A 925 -58.14 37.90 -23.50
C PRO A 925 -58.94 36.66 -23.06
N THR A 926 -58.46 35.92 -22.07
CA THR A 926 -59.18 34.79 -21.48
C THR A 926 -60.42 35.27 -20.73
N SER A 927 -61.59 34.96 -21.27
CA SER A 927 -62.86 35.05 -20.55
C SER A 927 -62.85 34.13 -19.33
N LEU A 928 -63.62 34.51 -18.31
CA LEU A 928 -63.67 33.84 -17.01
C LEU A 928 -64.28 32.44 -17.10
N ASP A 929 -63.45 31.40 -16.91
CA ASP A 929 -63.86 30.11 -16.35
C ASP A 929 -62.68 29.51 -15.56
N GLY A 930 -62.87 29.23 -14.27
CA GLY A 930 -61.78 28.97 -13.33
C GLY A 930 -61.80 27.58 -12.71
N SER A 931 -60.98 26.65 -13.21
CA SER A 931 -60.67 25.39 -12.50
C SER A 931 -59.45 24.59 -13.04
N ALA A 932 -58.30 25.24 -13.28
CA ALA A 932 -57.04 24.52 -13.48
C ALA A 932 -55.80 25.31 -13.00
N THR A 933 -54.94 24.68 -12.18
CA THR A 933 -53.64 25.22 -11.77
C THR A 933 -52.56 24.97 -12.83
N GLY A 934 -52.70 25.63 -13.97
CA GLY A 934 -51.70 25.65 -15.04
C GLY A 934 -52.04 26.72 -16.08
N GLY A 935 -51.09 27.61 -16.37
CA GLY A 935 -51.26 28.58 -17.46
C GLY A 935 -51.37 27.88 -18.82
N PRO A 936 -52.01 28.50 -19.83
CA PRO A 936 -52.21 27.88 -21.14
C PRO A 936 -50.88 27.46 -21.75
N ALA A 937 -50.75 26.18 -22.12
CA ALA A 937 -49.50 25.62 -22.62
C ALA A 937 -49.09 26.28 -23.93
N GLN A 938 -48.00 27.06 -23.90
CA GLN A 938 -47.54 27.83 -25.06
C GLN A 938 -46.75 26.94 -26.03
N LEU A 939 -47.16 26.93 -27.31
CA LEU A 939 -46.53 26.14 -28.36
C LEU A 939 -45.15 26.73 -28.75
N GLY A 940 -44.10 25.91 -28.75
CA GLY A 940 -42.74 26.32 -29.15
C GLY A 940 -42.08 27.34 -28.20
N LYS A 941 -40.98 27.95 -28.65
CA LYS A 941 -40.15 28.85 -27.83
C LYS A 941 -40.59 30.31 -27.97
N LYS A 942 -40.76 30.99 -26.83
CA LYS A 942 -41.12 32.42 -26.78
C LYS A 942 -40.00 33.28 -27.38
N GLY A 943 -40.35 34.24 -28.24
CA GLY A 943 -39.40 35.13 -28.92
C GLY A 943 -38.68 34.52 -30.13
N LYS A 944 -39.06 33.33 -30.59
CA LYS A 944 -38.69 32.77 -31.90
C LYS A 944 -39.95 32.33 -32.65
N ASP A 945 -39.86 32.24 -33.98
CA ASP A 945 -40.89 31.59 -34.80
C ASP A 945 -41.00 30.10 -34.46
N PHE A 946 -42.14 29.50 -34.78
CA PHE A 946 -42.39 28.09 -34.51
C PHE A 946 -41.73 27.19 -35.57
N GLU A 947 -41.02 26.16 -35.09
CA GLU A 947 -40.54 25.03 -35.88
C GLU A 947 -40.97 23.74 -35.15
N PHE A 948 -41.27 22.66 -35.88
CA PHE A 948 -41.54 21.36 -35.24
C PHE A 948 -40.34 20.81 -34.45
N SER A 949 -39.12 21.30 -34.73
CA SER A 949 -37.87 21.04 -33.99
C SER A 949 -37.93 21.43 -32.51
N GLN A 950 -38.86 22.31 -32.12
CA GLN A 950 -38.94 22.90 -30.78
C GLN A 950 -39.83 22.11 -29.81
N LEU A 951 -40.52 21.06 -30.29
CA LEU A 951 -41.44 20.24 -29.50
C LEU A 951 -40.71 19.20 -28.64
N PRO A 952 -41.28 18.78 -27.50
CA PRO A 952 -40.71 17.71 -26.66
C PRO A 952 -40.86 16.32 -27.27
N MET A 953 -41.78 16.17 -28.24
CA MET A 953 -42.03 14.95 -29.00
C MET A 953 -41.31 14.99 -30.34
N LYS A 954 -40.78 13.85 -30.80
CA LYS A 954 -40.19 13.78 -32.14
C LYS A 954 -41.30 13.82 -33.20
N VAL A 955 -41.20 14.80 -34.10
CA VAL A 955 -42.04 14.90 -35.29
C VAL A 955 -41.25 14.43 -36.51
N GLU A 956 -41.86 13.57 -37.31
CA GLU A 956 -41.37 13.19 -38.65
C GLU A 956 -42.49 13.45 -39.68
N PHE A 957 -42.13 13.67 -40.93
CA PHE A 957 -43.09 13.85 -42.04
C PHE A 957 -42.83 12.75 -43.08
N VAL A 958 -43.89 12.16 -43.62
CA VAL A 958 -43.84 11.10 -44.65
C VAL A 958 -44.86 11.39 -45.74
N GLU A 959 -44.45 11.23 -46.99
CA GLU A 959 -45.30 11.22 -48.18
C GLU A 959 -45.86 9.80 -48.40
N CYS A 960 -47.14 9.67 -48.75
CA CYS A 960 -47.76 8.36 -48.97
C CYS A 960 -49.00 8.42 -49.89
N SER A 961 -49.45 7.25 -50.37
CA SER A 961 -50.77 7.10 -50.98
C SER A 961 -51.45 5.81 -50.56
N ALA A 962 -52.56 5.94 -49.83
CA ALA A 962 -53.44 4.82 -49.51
C ALA A 962 -54.28 4.32 -50.71
N ARG A 963 -54.34 5.08 -51.83
CA ARG A 963 -55.05 4.66 -53.06
C ARG A 963 -54.11 3.94 -54.02
N GLY A 964 -52.94 4.50 -54.32
CA GLY A 964 -51.98 3.96 -55.28
C GLY A 964 -52.17 4.50 -56.71
N CYS A 965 -51.06 4.66 -57.44
CA CYS A 965 -51.02 5.37 -58.73
C CYS A 965 -51.73 4.66 -59.91
N LYS A 966 -52.38 3.51 -59.68
CA LYS A 966 -53.16 2.76 -60.67
C LYS A 966 -54.67 2.68 -60.34
N GLY A 967 -55.14 3.46 -59.36
CA GLY A 967 -56.54 3.40 -58.92
C GLY A 967 -56.81 2.21 -58.00
N GLU A 968 -58.02 1.64 -58.07
CA GLU A 968 -58.53 0.66 -57.10
C GLU A 968 -57.77 -0.69 -57.10
N GLU A 969 -57.21 -1.10 -58.23
CA GLU A 969 -56.31 -2.27 -58.34
C GLU A 969 -54.84 -1.95 -58.02
N GLY A 970 -54.53 -0.71 -57.63
CA GLY A 970 -53.18 -0.27 -57.30
C GLY A 970 -52.65 -0.81 -55.97
N GLU A 971 -51.35 -1.10 -55.93
CA GLU A 971 -50.62 -1.19 -54.66
C GLU A 971 -50.51 0.21 -54.02
N ALA A 972 -50.64 0.27 -52.70
CA ALA A 972 -50.58 1.52 -51.94
C ALA A 972 -49.14 1.85 -51.55
N ASP A 973 -48.72 3.09 -51.77
CA ASP A 973 -47.39 3.57 -51.36
C ASP A 973 -47.40 3.91 -49.86
N LEU A 974 -47.03 2.92 -49.05
CA LEU A 974 -47.05 2.97 -47.59
C LEU A 974 -45.71 2.56 -46.94
N GLU A 975 -44.67 2.19 -47.69
CA GLU A 975 -43.42 1.62 -47.11
C GLU A 975 -42.81 2.56 -46.06
N ALA A 976 -42.76 3.86 -46.34
CA ALA A 976 -42.22 4.86 -45.41
C ALA A 976 -43.03 4.99 -44.11
N LEU A 977 -44.36 4.78 -44.16
CA LEU A 977 -45.23 4.74 -43.00
C LEU A 977 -45.05 3.44 -42.21
N GLU A 978 -45.01 2.29 -42.88
CA GLU A 978 -44.83 1.00 -42.22
C GLU A 978 -43.45 0.91 -41.53
N LYS A 979 -42.40 1.40 -42.19
CA LYS A 979 -41.04 1.52 -41.64
C LYS A 979 -40.98 2.46 -40.43
N TRP A 980 -41.84 3.48 -40.37
CA TRP A 980 -42.00 4.32 -39.18
C TRP A 980 -42.77 3.60 -38.06
N LEU A 981 -43.82 2.83 -38.39
CA LEU A 981 -44.54 1.99 -37.42
C LEU A 981 -43.63 0.91 -36.81
N VAL A 982 -42.75 0.27 -37.61
CA VAL A 982 -41.72 -0.68 -37.15
C VAL A 982 -40.80 -0.04 -36.11
N LYS A 983 -40.34 1.18 -36.38
CA LYS A 983 -39.46 1.99 -35.52
C LYS A 983 -40.14 2.49 -34.24
N VAL A 984 -41.48 2.51 -34.22
CA VAL A 984 -42.29 2.97 -33.10
C VAL A 984 -42.71 1.83 -32.16
N ALA A 985 -42.85 0.59 -32.65
CA ALA A 985 -43.31 -0.60 -31.91
C ALA A 985 -42.47 -0.97 -30.68
#